data_AF-A0A418V3N6-F1
#
_entry.id   AF-A0A418V3N6-F1
#
_cell.length_a   1.000
_cell.length_b   1.000
_cell.length_c   1.000
_cell.angle_alpha   90.00
_cell.angle_beta   90.00
_cell.angle_gamma   90.00
#
_symmetry.space_group_name_H-M   'P 1'
#
loop_
_entity.id
_entity.type
_entity.pdbx_description
1 polymer ?
#
loop_
_entity_poly.entity_id
_entity_poly.type
_entity_poly.pdbx_seq_one_letter_code
_entity_poly.pdbx_strand_id
1 'polypeptide(L)'
;MRDHLTGRRGFEGVLMAVAATFLTVSATSAIAQSAPKSATDLAIDAAVPVPQPVDLPPPSIGDFKLDTGAAPAVPADTKTEAKTETSPEPKADSAAAPEAAPAPASTAAAPEAAPAATAATATAPAAEPAKEPAKEQATTTQPAEPQKAASTVPAADQGVADKLRETMAAKASKYFDRKAERAAVEKFYETREYAPVWTSAGALTAAGKGVIARLKDAASDGLDPTDYPVPDFAAATTPDTLAEAELRLTGSMLDYARQAQSGRMHWSQVSADILYPEHPIDPAEVLANVTSAKDASAALDSYNPPHKLYKELKKKLAQLRGDSDGPVMKIADGETLKYVPARKKRAEVTMDDPRVPQLRAKLGVAHNPDSTTYDADVADAVRKFQRSADLKATGVLDDRTVKAMNTPKRDRTIDTILVNMERWRWLPRQLGAASLGNAYVILNIPDYTLKLMHNGGQVWTTRVVVGKPGKHATPLLTETMKYITVNPTWNVPPSIINNEYLPALAQDPTVLDRMGLKMSRNRDGSIHISQPPGEANALGRIRFNFPNKFLVYQHDTPDKNLFGRDERAFSHGCMRVQNPDQYAAALLNIAMPEKDYTPAKIRSMYGRSEVNLNFPTAIPVNITYQTAFVDDDGKLQLRKDIYGRDAAMLALLKNDKGKNLEAVVAHAQPSYARPTRLPPGVNVAGDFTGSTRPQQSFNFFERLFGGPQAPPQEYRRQQRYAR
;
A
#
# COMPACT_ATOMS: atom_id res chain seq x y z
N MET A 1 39.60 66.60 -2.35
CA MET A 1 39.70 66.32 -3.80
C MET A 1 38.53 65.40 -4.13
N ARG A 2 37.37 65.99 -4.46
CA ARG A 2 36.83 66.19 -5.82
C ARG A 2 36.40 64.88 -6.50
N ASP A 3 35.08 64.68 -6.48
CA ASP A 3 34.18 64.35 -7.59
C ASP A 3 34.77 63.78 -8.88
N HIS A 4 34.11 62.76 -9.44
CA HIS A 4 33.38 62.95 -10.70
C HIS A 4 32.35 61.83 -10.98
N LEU A 5 31.09 62.24 -10.99
CA LEU A 5 30.00 61.70 -11.81
C LEU A 5 30.15 62.21 -13.24
N THR A 6 29.89 61.35 -14.23
CA THR A 6 29.23 61.60 -15.52
C THR A 6 28.88 60.23 -16.11
N GLY A 7 27.66 59.86 -16.51
CA GLY A 7 26.45 60.60 -16.78
C GLY A 7 26.09 60.53 -18.26
N ARG A 8 24.84 60.14 -18.52
CA ARG A 8 24.04 60.26 -19.78
C ARG A 8 24.14 59.07 -20.74
N ARG A 9 23.12 58.64 -21.46
CA ARG A 9 21.67 58.94 -21.72
C ARG A 9 21.29 57.89 -22.79
N GLY A 10 20.08 57.40 -23.01
CA GLY A 10 18.72 57.75 -22.62
C GLY A 10 17.77 57.12 -23.65
N PHE A 11 16.46 57.20 -23.35
CA PHE A 11 15.27 56.83 -24.14
C PHE A 11 14.88 55.34 -24.09
N GLU A 12 13.93 54.94 -23.24
CA GLU A 12 12.46 55.19 -23.26
C GLU A 12 11.79 54.59 -24.50
N GLY A 13 10.67 53.87 -24.45
CA GLY A 13 9.69 53.49 -23.43
C GLY A 13 8.88 52.32 -24.03
N VAL A 14 7.71 51.85 -23.58
CA VAL A 14 6.83 52.03 -22.43
C VAL A 14 5.67 51.04 -22.69
N LEU A 15 5.35 50.24 -21.66
CA LEU A 15 4.03 49.72 -21.24
C LEU A 15 3.11 48.82 -22.13
N MET A 16 2.65 47.74 -21.44
CA MET A 16 1.26 47.30 -21.23
C MET A 16 0.56 46.29 -22.20
N ALA A 17 0.37 45.08 -21.66
CA ALA A 17 -0.93 44.49 -21.23
C ALA A 17 -1.96 43.91 -22.24
N VAL A 18 -2.34 42.65 -21.95
CA VAL A 18 -3.72 42.07 -21.85
C VAL A 18 -4.42 41.45 -23.08
N ALA A 19 -5.02 40.27 -22.79
CA ALA A 19 -6.18 39.57 -23.41
C ALA A 19 -6.02 38.96 -24.83
N ALA A 20 -6.14 37.64 -25.03
CA ALA A 20 -7.31 36.74 -24.91
C ALA A 20 -8.28 36.82 -26.11
N THR A 21 -8.32 35.77 -26.95
CA THR A 21 -9.52 35.23 -27.66
C THR A 21 -9.12 33.98 -28.45
N PHE A 22 -9.53 32.78 -28.01
CA PHE A 22 -10.64 31.96 -28.54
C PHE A 22 -10.60 31.65 -30.04
N LEU A 23 -10.39 30.35 -30.35
CA LEU A 23 -10.98 29.70 -31.51
C LEU A 23 -11.35 28.26 -31.13
N THR A 24 -12.64 28.08 -30.87
CA THR A 24 -13.32 26.79 -30.74
C THR A 24 -13.67 26.26 -32.13
N VAL A 25 -13.27 25.03 -32.44
CA VAL A 25 -14.01 24.14 -33.35
C VAL A 25 -14.11 22.78 -32.68
N SER A 26 -15.33 22.38 -32.37
CA SER A 26 -15.69 21.10 -31.78
C SER A 26 -15.64 19.98 -32.84
N ALA A 27 -15.05 18.83 -32.50
CA ALA A 27 -15.52 17.54 -32.99
C ALA A 27 -15.09 16.41 -32.04
N THR A 28 -16.09 15.66 -31.63
CA THR A 28 -16.16 14.54 -30.69
C THR A 28 -15.33 13.32 -31.11
N SER A 29 -14.60 12.73 -30.15
CA SER A 29 -14.38 11.28 -30.03
C SER A 29 -13.94 10.97 -28.59
N ALA A 30 -14.58 9.97 -27.99
CA ALA A 30 -14.41 9.58 -26.59
C ALA A 30 -12.95 9.19 -26.29
N ILE A 31 -12.33 9.90 -25.34
CA ILE A 31 -11.08 9.50 -24.70
C ILE A 31 -11.39 9.37 -23.21
N ALA A 32 -11.24 8.14 -22.70
CA ALA A 32 -11.27 7.86 -21.28
C ALA A 32 -10.27 8.78 -20.56
N GLN A 33 -10.73 9.52 -19.56
CA GLN A 33 -9.91 10.40 -18.75
C GLN A 33 -8.87 9.58 -17.97
N SER A 34 -7.65 9.50 -18.49
CA SER A 34 -6.46 9.24 -17.69
C SER A 34 -5.93 10.57 -17.14
N ALA A 35 -5.63 10.65 -15.85
CA ALA A 35 -4.99 11.80 -15.23
C ALA A 35 -3.74 12.25 -16.02
N PRO A 36 -3.41 13.57 -16.05
CA PRO A 36 -2.21 14.04 -16.72
C PRO A 36 -0.96 13.45 -16.08
N LYS A 37 -0.11 12.79 -16.88
CA LYS A 37 1.16 12.24 -16.44
C LYS A 37 2.11 13.36 -15.98
N SER A 38 2.79 13.16 -14.86
CA SER A 38 3.81 14.11 -14.39
C SER A 38 5.05 14.06 -15.30
N ALA A 39 5.89 15.11 -15.28
CA ALA A 39 7.17 15.11 -16.00
C ALA A 39 8.08 13.94 -15.58
N THR A 40 7.98 13.53 -14.31
CA THR A 40 8.61 12.33 -13.77
C THR A 40 8.08 11.04 -14.41
N ASP A 41 6.77 10.91 -14.61
CA ASP A 41 6.18 9.72 -15.25
C ASP A 41 6.60 9.60 -16.72
N LEU A 42 6.72 10.72 -17.41
CA LEU A 42 7.23 10.77 -18.79
C LEU A 42 8.73 10.42 -18.86
N ALA A 43 9.53 10.87 -17.89
CA ALA A 43 10.94 10.51 -17.80
C ALA A 43 11.16 9.03 -17.44
N ILE A 44 10.28 8.45 -16.61
CA ILE A 44 10.28 7.02 -16.27
C ILE A 44 9.88 6.17 -17.49
N ASP A 45 8.81 6.56 -18.22
CA ASP A 45 8.41 5.91 -19.46
C ASP A 45 9.51 5.98 -20.54
N ALA A 46 10.33 7.05 -20.55
CA ALA A 46 11.48 7.19 -21.46
C ALA A 46 12.74 6.42 -21.02
N ALA A 47 12.90 6.17 -19.72
CA ALA A 47 14.04 5.43 -19.16
C ALA A 47 13.88 3.90 -19.27
N VAL A 48 12.65 3.41 -19.46
CA VAL A 48 12.35 2.02 -19.79
C VAL A 48 12.29 1.89 -21.32
N PRO A 49 13.17 1.09 -21.96
CA PRO A 49 13.13 0.96 -23.41
C PRO A 49 11.79 0.34 -23.83
N VAL A 50 10.96 1.15 -24.49
CA VAL A 50 9.78 0.68 -25.24
C VAL A 50 10.28 0.31 -26.64
N PRO A 51 9.97 -0.89 -27.17
CA PRO A 51 10.29 -1.18 -28.56
C PRO A 51 9.50 -0.21 -29.46
N GLN A 52 10.19 0.40 -30.42
CA GLN A 52 9.57 1.08 -31.55
C GLN A 52 8.67 0.07 -32.28
N PRO A 53 7.42 0.40 -32.64
CA PRO A 53 6.67 -0.44 -33.55
C PRO A 53 7.47 -0.57 -34.85
N VAL A 54 7.71 -1.80 -35.27
CA VAL A 54 8.25 -2.05 -36.61
C VAL A 54 7.12 -1.72 -37.57
N ASP A 55 7.22 -0.59 -38.26
CA ASP A 55 6.36 -0.28 -39.40
C ASP A 55 6.74 -1.27 -40.52
N LEU A 56 6.13 -2.46 -40.47
CA LEU A 56 6.13 -3.37 -41.60
C LEU A 56 5.02 -2.91 -42.54
N PRO A 57 5.29 -2.71 -43.84
CA PRO A 57 4.22 -2.51 -44.80
C PRO A 57 3.26 -3.71 -44.76
N PRO A 58 1.95 -3.50 -45.00
CA PRO A 58 0.99 -4.61 -45.02
C PRO A 58 1.44 -5.66 -46.05
N PRO A 59 1.22 -6.96 -45.76
CA PRO A 59 1.65 -8.04 -46.64
C PRO A 59 1.07 -7.86 -48.05
N SER A 60 1.90 -8.11 -49.05
CA SER A 60 1.49 -8.07 -50.44
C SER A 60 0.96 -9.43 -50.87
N ILE A 61 0.15 -9.47 -51.93
CA ILE A 61 -0.43 -10.72 -52.48
C ILE A 61 0.65 -11.75 -52.88
N GLY A 62 1.93 -11.35 -52.99
CA GLY A 62 3.07 -12.24 -53.24
C GLY A 62 3.56 -13.04 -52.03
N ASP A 63 3.07 -12.78 -50.82
CA ASP A 63 3.52 -13.45 -49.58
C ASP A 63 2.82 -14.79 -49.32
N PHE A 64 1.89 -15.19 -50.20
CA PHE A 64 1.22 -16.50 -50.17
C PHE A 64 1.69 -17.37 -51.34
N LYS A 65 2.67 -18.26 -51.09
CA LYS A 65 2.91 -19.40 -52.00
C LYS A 65 2.14 -20.62 -51.51
N LEU A 66 1.17 -21.03 -52.33
CA LEU A 66 0.53 -22.33 -52.28
C LEU A 66 1.51 -23.39 -52.80
N ASP A 67 1.98 -24.28 -51.95
CA ASP A 67 2.63 -25.52 -52.38
C ASP A 67 1.55 -26.57 -52.64
N THR A 68 1.25 -26.77 -53.92
CA THR A 68 0.48 -27.91 -54.42
C THR A 68 1.42 -28.98 -54.96
N GLY A 69 1.46 -30.12 -54.25
CA GLY A 69 1.38 -31.45 -54.84
C GLY A 69 2.68 -32.15 -55.25
N ALA A 70 3.04 -33.21 -54.50
CA ALA A 70 3.22 -34.56 -55.05
C ALA A 70 3.41 -35.60 -53.92
N ALA A 71 2.59 -36.65 -53.95
CA ALA A 71 2.76 -37.94 -53.27
C ALA A 71 2.31 -39.04 -54.26
N PRO A 72 2.53 -40.35 -54.05
CA PRO A 72 3.41 -41.06 -53.09
C PRO A 72 4.30 -42.15 -53.76
N ALA A 73 5.20 -42.76 -53.01
CA ALA A 73 5.73 -44.10 -53.32
C ALA A 73 6.11 -44.88 -52.04
N VAL A 74 5.55 -46.09 -51.94
CA VAL A 74 5.85 -47.22 -51.02
C VAL A 74 5.93 -48.43 -51.99
N PRO A 75 6.90 -49.38 -51.94
CA PRO A 75 7.02 -50.33 -50.83
C PRO A 75 8.42 -50.91 -50.53
N ALA A 76 8.60 -51.51 -49.34
CA ALA A 76 8.87 -52.95 -49.15
C ALA A 76 9.38 -53.29 -47.75
N ASP A 77 8.98 -54.49 -47.33
CA ASP A 77 9.13 -55.16 -46.03
C ASP A 77 10.55 -55.37 -45.50
N THR A 78 10.67 -55.45 -44.17
CA THR A 78 11.23 -56.66 -43.52
C THR A 78 10.80 -56.78 -42.06
N LYS A 79 10.24 -57.96 -41.74
CA LYS A 79 9.90 -58.48 -40.40
C LYS A 79 11.16 -58.74 -39.56
N THR A 80 11.10 -58.50 -38.24
CA THR A 80 11.46 -59.54 -37.24
C THR A 80 10.79 -59.26 -35.88
N GLU A 81 9.92 -60.19 -35.48
CA GLU A 81 9.51 -60.72 -34.16
C GLU A 81 9.98 -59.99 -32.87
N ALA A 82 9.08 -59.48 -32.02
CA ALA A 82 8.22 -60.16 -31.03
C ALA A 82 8.95 -60.58 -29.73
N LYS A 83 8.60 -59.92 -28.61
CA LYS A 83 8.28 -60.58 -27.34
C LYS A 83 7.43 -59.69 -26.43
N THR A 84 6.20 -60.15 -26.27
CA THR A 84 5.17 -59.74 -25.31
C THR A 84 5.55 -60.23 -23.92
N GLU A 85 5.32 -59.44 -22.87
CA GLU A 85 4.95 -59.98 -21.57
C GLU A 85 3.97 -59.02 -20.88
N THR A 86 2.82 -59.59 -20.57
CA THR A 86 1.60 -59.00 -20.03
C THR A 86 1.64 -58.89 -18.51
N SER A 87 0.93 -57.86 -18.03
CA SER A 87 0.27 -57.63 -16.73
C SER A 87 -0.02 -58.85 -15.85
N PRO A 88 -0.22 -58.68 -14.51
CA PRO A 88 -1.55 -58.25 -14.06
C PRO A 88 -1.62 -57.41 -12.74
N GLU A 89 -2.66 -56.57 -12.68
CA GLU A 89 -3.34 -56.15 -11.44
C GLU A 89 -4.03 -57.34 -10.74
N PRO A 90 -4.40 -57.18 -9.45
CA PRO A 90 -5.81 -57.42 -9.13
C PRO A 90 -6.44 -56.44 -8.11
N LYS A 91 -7.67 -56.01 -8.48
CA LYS A 91 -8.96 -55.99 -7.72
C LYS A 91 -8.95 -55.65 -6.23
N ALA A 92 -9.59 -54.57 -5.78
CA ALA A 92 -11.05 -54.29 -5.63
C ALA A 92 -11.56 -54.62 -4.22
N ASP A 93 -12.16 -53.63 -3.55
CA ASP A 93 -13.31 -53.88 -2.69
C ASP A 93 -14.26 -52.67 -2.61
N SER A 94 -15.55 -53.00 -2.55
CA SER A 94 -16.71 -52.13 -2.74
C SER A 94 -17.44 -51.82 -1.43
N ALA A 95 -18.40 -50.87 -1.52
CA ALA A 95 -19.61 -50.65 -0.69
C ALA A 95 -19.64 -49.24 -0.05
N ALA A 96 -20.73 -48.47 -0.01
CA ALA A 96 -22.08 -48.57 -0.57
C ALA A 96 -22.74 -47.19 -0.46
N ALA A 97 -23.65 -46.87 -1.38
CA ALA A 97 -24.68 -45.82 -1.26
C ALA A 97 -25.94 -46.40 -0.58
N PRO A 98 -26.90 -45.54 -0.18
CA PRO A 98 -28.20 -45.47 -0.90
C PRO A 98 -28.62 -44.00 -1.19
N GLU A 99 -29.09 -43.67 -2.41
CA GLU A 99 -30.52 -43.57 -2.89
C GLU A 99 -31.44 -42.68 -2.03
N ALA A 100 -32.37 -41.86 -2.53
CA ALA A 100 -32.69 -41.24 -3.83
C ALA A 100 -33.93 -40.32 -3.64
N ALA A 101 -33.90 -39.12 -4.27
CA ALA A 101 -35.00 -38.40 -4.99
C ALA A 101 -36.30 -37.96 -4.23
N PRO A 102 -37.16 -37.05 -4.79
CA PRO A 102 -37.15 -36.50 -6.15
C PRO A 102 -37.41 -34.98 -6.32
N ALA A 103 -37.19 -34.54 -7.56
CA ALA A 103 -37.63 -33.28 -8.16
C ALA A 103 -39.16 -33.25 -8.44
N PRO A 104 -39.67 -32.14 -9.00
CA PRO A 104 -40.34 -32.30 -10.29
C PRO A 104 -39.99 -31.23 -11.34
N ALA A 105 -40.03 -31.66 -12.60
CA ALA A 105 -40.07 -30.84 -13.82
C ALA A 105 -41.53 -30.71 -14.29
N SER A 106 -42.01 -29.51 -14.64
CA SER A 106 -42.20 -28.98 -16.00
C SER A 106 -43.53 -29.34 -16.67
N THR A 107 -44.29 -28.31 -17.02
CA THR A 107 -45.14 -28.28 -18.23
C THR A 107 -44.96 -26.94 -18.93
N ALA A 108 -44.82 -27.03 -20.25
CA ALA A 108 -44.43 -26.01 -21.20
C ALA A 108 -45.56 -25.05 -21.63
N ALA A 109 -45.19 -23.85 -22.10
CA ALA A 109 -45.57 -23.31 -23.41
C ALA A 109 -44.93 -21.91 -23.65
N ALA A 110 -44.37 -21.73 -24.83
CA ALA A 110 -44.01 -20.46 -25.49
C ALA A 110 -44.76 -20.43 -26.86
N PRO A 111 -44.68 -19.42 -27.75
CA PRO A 111 -43.84 -18.20 -27.76
C PRO A 111 -44.51 -16.91 -28.33
N GLU A 112 -43.67 -15.90 -28.65
CA GLU A 112 -43.85 -14.69 -29.49
C GLU A 112 -44.48 -13.44 -28.84
N ALA A 113 -44.09 -12.18 -29.10
CA ALA A 113 -42.96 -11.54 -29.79
C ALA A 113 -42.98 -10.03 -29.43
N ALA A 114 -41.83 -9.35 -29.53
CA ALA A 114 -41.67 -7.87 -29.50
C ALA A 114 -42.09 -7.23 -30.87
N PRO A 115 -42.02 -5.90 -31.16
CA PRO A 115 -41.28 -4.80 -30.49
C PRO A 115 -41.97 -3.40 -30.50
N ALA A 116 -41.16 -2.36 -30.20
CA ALA A 116 -41.43 -0.93 -29.96
C ALA A 116 -41.49 -0.01 -31.20
N ALA A 117 -41.97 1.25 -31.02
CA ALA A 117 -41.55 2.53 -31.70
C ALA A 117 -42.51 3.71 -31.32
N THR A 118 -42.07 4.80 -30.64
CA THR A 118 -41.79 6.21 -31.12
C THR A 118 -42.96 6.93 -31.84
N ALA A 119 -43.27 8.23 -31.71
CA ALA A 119 -42.46 9.45 -31.57
C ALA A 119 -43.30 10.71 -31.16
N ALA A 120 -42.57 11.84 -31.06
CA ALA A 120 -42.84 13.17 -30.51
C ALA A 120 -43.71 14.20 -31.32
N THR A 121 -43.88 15.36 -30.67
CA THR A 121 -43.86 16.79 -31.14
C THR A 121 -45.14 17.52 -31.61
N ALA A 122 -45.46 18.67 -30.96
CA ALA A 122 -45.60 20.04 -31.52
C ALA A 122 -46.07 21.05 -30.43
N THR A 123 -45.30 22.08 -30.02
CA THR A 123 -45.19 23.50 -30.49
C THR A 123 -46.38 24.45 -30.18
N ALA A 124 -46.10 25.57 -29.50
CA ALA A 124 -46.90 26.82 -29.39
C ALA A 124 -46.81 27.66 -30.71
N PRO A 125 -47.54 28.80 -31.00
CA PRO A 125 -47.76 30.00 -30.15
C PRO A 125 -49.07 30.83 -30.40
N ALA A 126 -49.28 31.98 -29.71
CA ALA A 126 -49.71 33.29 -30.25
C ALA A 126 -50.24 34.28 -29.16
N ALA A 127 -50.12 35.59 -29.43
CA ALA A 127 -50.13 36.73 -28.50
C ALA A 127 -51.35 37.68 -28.61
N GLU A 128 -51.52 38.50 -27.54
CA GLU A 128 -52.15 39.85 -27.42
C GLU A 128 -53.68 40.04 -27.68
N PRO A 129 -54.37 41.04 -27.05
CA PRO A 129 -53.94 42.44 -26.90
C PRO A 129 -54.22 43.17 -25.56
N ALA A 130 -53.62 44.36 -25.44
CA ALA A 130 -53.76 45.35 -24.36
C ALA A 130 -54.96 46.32 -24.55
N LYS A 131 -55.47 46.88 -23.44
CA LYS A 131 -56.12 48.22 -23.33
C LYS A 131 -56.27 48.68 -21.85
N GLU A 132 -55.69 49.85 -21.56
CA GLU A 132 -55.85 50.75 -20.38
C GLU A 132 -57.19 51.55 -20.43
N PRO A 133 -57.53 52.49 -19.49
CA PRO A 133 -57.21 52.65 -18.05
C PRO A 133 -58.44 53.10 -17.19
N ALA A 134 -58.36 53.09 -15.85
CA ALA A 134 -59.16 53.97 -14.98
C ALA A 134 -58.49 54.20 -13.59
N LYS A 135 -58.68 55.41 -13.07
CA LYS A 135 -57.92 56.13 -12.03
C LYS A 135 -58.29 55.82 -10.56
N GLU A 136 -57.42 56.35 -9.68
CA GLU A 136 -57.62 56.75 -8.26
C GLU A 136 -57.51 55.63 -7.21
N GLN A 137 -56.77 55.74 -6.09
CA GLN A 137 -56.29 56.89 -5.32
C GLN A 137 -55.06 56.48 -4.49
N ALA A 138 -54.19 57.45 -4.22
CA ALA A 138 -53.05 57.32 -3.33
C ALA A 138 -53.50 57.25 -1.86
N THR A 139 -52.92 56.34 -1.08
CA THR A 139 -52.74 56.51 0.36
C THR A 139 -51.35 56.02 0.73
N THR A 140 -50.63 56.91 1.40
CA THR A 140 -49.21 56.88 1.78
C THR A 140 -48.82 55.66 2.60
N THR A 141 -47.91 54.84 2.06
CA THR A 141 -47.19 53.78 2.80
C THR A 141 -45.94 54.37 3.47
N GLN A 142 -45.91 54.29 4.79
CA GLN A 142 -44.70 54.46 5.60
C GLN A 142 -43.83 53.20 5.40
N PRO A 143 -42.51 53.30 5.12
CA PRO A 143 -41.69 52.12 4.95
C PRO A 143 -41.51 51.41 6.30
N ALA A 144 -42.11 50.23 6.46
CA ALA A 144 -41.72 49.29 7.48
C ALA A 144 -40.28 48.81 7.18
N GLU A 145 -39.45 48.77 8.21
CA GLU A 145 -38.09 48.22 8.17
C GLU A 145 -38.06 46.84 7.50
N PRO A 146 -36.97 46.50 6.78
CA PRO A 146 -36.84 45.17 6.22
C PRO A 146 -36.80 44.17 7.38
N GLN A 147 -37.86 43.36 7.51
CA GLN A 147 -37.87 42.19 8.38
C GLN A 147 -36.66 41.33 8.01
N LYS A 148 -35.68 41.30 8.91
CA LYS A 148 -34.60 40.31 8.92
C LYS A 148 -35.23 38.95 8.67
N ALA A 149 -34.84 38.27 7.60
CA ALA A 149 -35.26 36.90 7.34
C ALA A 149 -35.09 36.09 8.64
N ALA A 150 -36.16 35.44 9.11
CA ALA A 150 -36.12 34.64 10.32
C ALA A 150 -35.02 33.58 10.16
N SER A 151 -34.10 33.51 11.13
CA SER A 151 -33.01 32.53 11.10
C SER A 151 -33.61 31.12 11.04
N THR A 152 -32.98 30.26 10.24
CA THR A 152 -33.38 28.85 10.13
C THR A 152 -32.90 28.01 11.32
N VAL A 153 -32.13 28.60 12.22
CA VAL A 153 -31.64 27.97 13.46
C VAL A 153 -32.76 27.91 14.51
N PRO A 154 -33.02 26.75 15.14
CA PRO A 154 -33.96 26.67 16.25
C PRO A 154 -33.60 27.64 17.38
N ALA A 155 -34.60 28.28 17.99
CA ALA A 155 -34.39 29.28 19.05
C ALA A 155 -33.55 28.75 20.24
N ALA A 156 -33.69 27.46 20.56
CA ALA A 156 -32.92 26.79 21.61
C ALA A 156 -31.41 26.69 21.29
N ASP A 157 -31.04 26.73 20.01
CA ASP A 157 -29.66 26.58 19.52
C ASP A 157 -29.04 27.92 19.08
N GLN A 158 -29.82 29.01 19.03
CA GLN A 158 -29.38 30.32 18.57
C GLN A 158 -28.16 30.84 19.34
N GLY A 159 -28.16 30.69 20.67
CA GLY A 159 -27.03 31.13 21.50
C GLY A 159 -25.74 30.38 21.18
N VAL A 160 -25.83 29.08 20.87
CA VAL A 160 -24.67 28.27 20.46
C VAL A 160 -24.20 28.70 19.07
N ALA A 161 -25.13 28.94 18.15
CA ALA A 161 -24.83 29.38 16.78
C ALA A 161 -24.10 30.73 16.75
N ASP A 162 -24.54 31.71 17.56
CA ASP A 162 -23.87 33.00 17.66
C ASP A 162 -22.44 32.85 18.22
N LYS A 163 -22.23 31.94 19.18
CA LYS A 163 -20.91 31.65 19.75
C LYS A 163 -20.00 30.86 18.82
N LEU A 164 -20.55 29.97 18.01
CA LEU A 164 -19.82 29.32 16.92
C LEU A 164 -19.34 30.34 15.90
N ARG A 165 -20.20 31.28 15.50
CA ARG A 165 -19.84 32.38 14.58
C ARG A 165 -18.71 33.24 15.14
N GLU A 166 -18.84 33.69 16.38
CA GLU A 166 -17.82 34.50 17.07
C GLU A 166 -16.48 33.74 17.16
N THR A 167 -16.54 32.47 17.57
CA THR A 167 -15.35 31.64 17.78
C THR A 167 -14.66 31.27 16.47
N MET A 168 -15.41 30.98 15.41
CA MET A 168 -14.84 30.71 14.08
C MET A 168 -14.15 31.94 13.51
N ALA A 169 -14.77 33.12 13.61
CA ALA A 169 -14.18 34.37 13.13
C ALA A 169 -12.90 34.76 13.90
N ALA A 170 -12.85 34.55 15.21
CA ALA A 170 -11.75 35.03 16.05
C ALA A 170 -10.68 33.97 16.38
N LYS A 171 -11.03 32.68 16.40
CA LYS A 171 -10.23 31.61 17.03
C LYS A 171 -10.25 30.28 16.25
N ALA A 172 -10.61 30.25 14.97
CA ALA A 172 -10.61 29.00 14.18
C ALA A 172 -9.25 28.27 14.19
N SER A 173 -8.14 28.99 14.18
CA SER A 173 -6.78 28.41 14.24
C SER A 173 -6.44 27.70 15.54
N LYS A 174 -7.19 27.93 16.64
CA LYS A 174 -7.04 27.19 17.90
C LYS A 174 -7.56 25.76 17.78
N TYR A 175 -8.54 25.52 16.90
CA TYR A 175 -9.25 24.24 16.79
C TYR A 175 -8.83 23.44 15.56
N PHE A 176 -8.37 24.13 14.51
CA PHE A 176 -8.00 23.51 13.25
C PHE A 176 -6.67 24.08 12.77
N ASP A 177 -5.61 23.29 12.86
CA ASP A 177 -4.26 23.72 12.47
C ASP A 177 -4.10 23.82 10.94
N ARG A 178 -4.83 22.99 10.18
CA ARG A 178 -4.73 22.93 8.72
C ARG A 178 -5.63 23.95 8.05
N LYS A 179 -5.08 24.66 7.07
CA LYS A 179 -5.82 25.69 6.31
C LYS A 179 -7.03 25.11 5.58
N ALA A 180 -6.88 23.93 4.96
CA ALA A 180 -7.97 23.27 4.25
C ALA A 180 -9.13 22.85 5.18
N GLU A 181 -8.80 22.29 6.35
CA GLU A 181 -9.80 21.94 7.38
C GLU A 181 -10.52 23.19 7.89
N ARG A 182 -9.78 24.27 8.21
CA ARG A 182 -10.38 25.56 8.61
C ARG A 182 -11.40 26.06 7.59
N ALA A 183 -11.00 26.15 6.32
CA ALA A 183 -11.85 26.67 5.26
C ALA A 183 -13.09 25.79 5.03
N ALA A 184 -12.93 24.46 5.09
CA ALA A 184 -14.05 23.54 4.95
C ALA A 184 -15.04 23.63 6.12
N VAL A 185 -14.54 23.71 7.36
CA VAL A 185 -15.38 23.83 8.56
C VAL A 185 -16.11 25.17 8.59
N GLU A 186 -15.42 26.27 8.28
CA GLU A 186 -16.02 27.60 8.17
C GLU A 186 -17.18 27.60 7.17
N LYS A 187 -16.93 27.15 5.94
CA LYS A 187 -17.95 27.02 4.90
C LYS A 187 -19.12 26.11 5.32
N PHE A 188 -18.82 25.00 6.00
CA PHE A 188 -19.83 24.06 6.48
C PHE A 188 -20.78 24.70 7.50
N TYR A 189 -20.25 25.38 8.52
CA TYR A 189 -21.08 26.06 9.51
C TYR A 189 -21.76 27.30 8.95
N GLU A 190 -21.12 28.08 8.05
CA GLU A 190 -21.78 29.20 7.35
C GLU A 190 -23.03 28.77 6.58
N THR A 191 -22.94 27.66 5.85
CA THR A 191 -24.07 27.09 5.08
C THR A 191 -25.22 26.66 6.00
N ARG A 192 -24.94 26.41 7.28
CA ARG A 192 -25.91 26.02 8.30
C ARG A 192 -26.35 27.20 9.19
N GLU A 193 -26.03 28.43 8.80
CA GLU A 193 -26.22 29.63 9.64
C GLU A 193 -25.57 29.52 11.04
N TYR A 194 -24.54 28.67 11.16
CA TYR A 194 -23.86 28.26 12.38
C TYR A 194 -24.69 27.38 13.34
N ALA A 195 -25.79 26.77 12.89
CA ALA A 195 -26.49 25.76 13.68
C ALA A 195 -25.56 24.60 14.08
N PRO A 196 -25.53 24.19 15.37
CA PRO A 196 -24.75 23.03 15.80
C PRO A 196 -25.24 21.75 15.10
N VAL A 197 -24.33 20.80 14.89
CA VAL A 197 -24.58 19.48 14.31
C VAL A 197 -24.43 18.35 15.33
N TRP A 198 -23.58 18.51 16.35
CA TRP A 198 -23.40 17.49 17.39
C TRP A 198 -24.39 17.61 18.54
N THR A 199 -25.01 18.79 18.69
CA THR A 199 -26.05 19.05 19.68
C THR A 199 -27.29 19.65 19.05
N SER A 200 -28.44 19.44 19.69
CA SER A 200 -29.70 20.10 19.38
C SER A 200 -30.50 20.31 20.66
N ALA A 201 -30.96 21.53 20.90
CA ALA A 201 -31.59 21.97 22.13
C ALA A 201 -30.76 21.59 23.39
N GLY A 202 -29.43 21.70 23.30
CA GLY A 202 -28.49 21.36 24.39
C GLY A 202 -28.25 19.86 24.61
N ALA A 203 -28.89 18.97 23.86
CA ALA A 203 -28.69 17.52 23.95
C ALA A 203 -27.86 16.97 22.77
N LEU A 204 -27.06 15.93 23.01
CA LEU A 204 -26.30 15.26 21.96
C LEU A 204 -27.21 14.62 20.90
N THR A 205 -26.93 14.91 19.63
CA THR A 205 -27.58 14.28 18.48
C THR A 205 -27.13 12.82 18.33
N ALA A 206 -27.85 12.03 17.53
CA ALA A 206 -27.45 10.66 17.20
C ALA A 206 -26.07 10.63 16.51
N ALA A 207 -25.82 11.58 15.59
CA ALA A 207 -24.53 11.73 14.94
C ALA A 207 -23.41 12.05 15.94
N GLY A 208 -23.64 13.00 16.87
CA GLY A 208 -22.69 13.33 17.93
C GLY A 208 -22.34 12.12 18.80
N LYS A 209 -23.34 11.35 19.23
CA LYS A 209 -23.11 10.09 19.98
C LYS A 209 -22.30 9.07 19.18
N GLY A 210 -22.59 8.91 17.89
CA GLY A 210 -21.88 7.99 17.00
C GLY A 210 -20.41 8.34 16.81
N VAL A 211 -20.11 9.62 16.54
CA VAL A 211 -18.72 10.10 16.42
C VAL A 211 -17.97 9.92 17.74
N ILE A 212 -18.56 10.33 18.87
CA ILE A 212 -17.97 10.14 20.20
C ILE A 212 -17.64 8.67 20.47
N ALA A 213 -18.56 7.75 20.17
CA ALA A 213 -18.36 6.33 20.36
C ALA A 213 -17.18 5.82 19.52
N ARG A 214 -17.10 6.20 18.24
CA ARG A 214 -16.00 5.82 17.35
C ARG A 214 -14.65 6.35 17.81
N LEU A 215 -14.57 7.63 18.20
CA LEU A 215 -13.31 8.23 18.65
C LEU A 215 -12.80 7.59 19.95
N LYS A 216 -13.71 7.28 20.89
CA LYS A 216 -13.37 6.54 22.12
C LYS A 216 -12.87 5.12 21.83
N ASP A 217 -13.35 4.50 20.76
CA ASP A 217 -12.94 3.17 20.29
C ASP A 217 -11.78 3.20 19.27
N ALA A 218 -11.14 4.33 19.03
CA ALA A 218 -10.05 4.44 18.04
C ALA A 218 -8.89 3.45 18.28
N ALA A 219 -8.74 2.96 19.52
CA ALA A 219 -7.82 1.89 19.86
C ALA A 219 -8.09 0.59 19.10
N SER A 220 -9.35 0.25 18.81
CA SER A 220 -9.72 -0.94 18.02
C SER A 220 -9.19 -0.85 16.60
N ASP A 221 -9.06 0.37 16.06
CA ASP A 221 -8.44 0.67 14.78
C ASP A 221 -6.92 0.77 14.84
N GLY A 222 -6.31 0.48 15.99
CA GLY A 222 -4.87 0.60 16.17
C GLY A 222 -4.37 2.05 16.16
N LEU A 223 -5.27 3.00 16.38
CA LEU A 223 -4.96 4.41 16.62
C LEU A 223 -4.91 4.68 18.13
N ASP A 224 -4.47 5.87 18.53
CA ASP A 224 -4.43 6.26 19.94
C ASP A 224 -5.62 7.18 20.26
N PRO A 225 -6.59 6.76 21.11
CA PRO A 225 -7.72 7.60 21.48
C PRO A 225 -7.32 8.94 22.09
N THR A 226 -6.13 9.07 22.69
CA THR A 226 -5.68 10.36 23.23
C THR A 226 -5.39 11.39 22.16
N ASP A 227 -5.15 10.96 20.92
CA ASP A 227 -4.96 11.86 19.77
C ASP A 227 -6.30 12.46 19.29
N TYR A 228 -7.45 11.96 19.79
CA TYR A 228 -8.80 12.41 19.40
C TYR A 228 -9.63 12.79 20.64
N PRO A 229 -9.30 13.91 21.32
CA PRO A 229 -9.94 14.29 22.56
C PRO A 229 -11.44 14.55 22.38
N VAL A 230 -12.26 13.75 23.06
CA VAL A 230 -13.72 13.90 23.05
C VAL A 230 -14.16 14.84 24.18
N PRO A 231 -14.90 15.93 23.89
CA PRO A 231 -15.41 16.83 24.92
C PRO A 231 -16.55 16.20 25.73
N ASP A 232 -16.67 16.62 26.98
CA ASP A 232 -17.78 16.22 27.86
C ASP A 232 -18.99 17.16 27.64
N PHE A 233 -19.90 16.72 26.78
CA PHE A 233 -21.14 17.46 26.50
C PHE A 233 -22.11 17.50 27.68
N ALA A 234 -21.99 16.62 28.67
CA ALA A 234 -22.84 16.68 29.86
C ALA A 234 -22.41 17.82 30.80
N ALA A 235 -21.11 18.16 30.82
CA ALA A 235 -20.57 19.29 31.56
C ALA A 235 -20.70 20.64 30.82
N ALA A 236 -20.96 20.62 29.50
CA ALA A 236 -21.13 21.82 28.69
C ALA A 236 -22.57 22.35 28.78
N THR A 237 -22.83 23.23 29.76
CA THR A 237 -24.19 23.74 30.03
C THR A 237 -24.45 25.16 29.53
N THR A 238 -23.43 25.85 29.01
CA THR A 238 -23.55 27.21 28.48
C THR A 238 -23.31 27.25 26.98
N PRO A 239 -23.85 28.23 26.24
CA PRO A 239 -23.61 28.38 24.81
C PRO A 239 -22.13 28.40 24.42
N ASP A 240 -21.29 29.07 25.21
CA ASP A 240 -19.85 29.15 25.01
C ASP A 240 -19.18 27.77 25.12
N THR A 241 -19.51 27.01 26.17
CA THR A 241 -18.94 25.67 26.40
C THR A 241 -19.44 24.65 25.38
N LEU A 242 -20.69 24.78 24.91
CA LEU A 242 -21.25 23.94 23.85
C LEU A 242 -20.60 24.23 22.50
N ALA A 243 -20.39 25.50 22.16
CA ALA A 243 -19.68 25.89 20.93
C ALA A 243 -18.22 25.42 20.94
N GLU A 244 -17.53 25.48 22.09
CA GLU A 244 -16.17 24.92 22.20
C GLU A 244 -16.16 23.39 22.07
N ALA A 245 -17.11 22.68 22.69
CA ALA A 245 -17.25 21.23 22.55
C ALA A 245 -17.56 20.84 21.09
N GLU A 246 -18.40 21.60 20.40
CA GLU A 246 -18.77 21.40 19.00
C GLU A 246 -17.53 21.43 18.07
N LEU A 247 -16.71 22.47 18.19
CA LEU A 247 -15.51 22.63 17.36
C LEU A 247 -14.43 21.58 17.70
N ARG A 248 -14.24 21.25 18.98
CA ARG A 248 -13.28 20.22 19.40
C ARG A 248 -13.66 18.82 18.90
N LEU A 249 -14.95 18.46 18.94
CA LEU A 249 -15.41 17.18 18.40
C LEU A 249 -15.23 17.15 16.88
N THR A 250 -15.54 18.25 16.19
CA THR A 250 -15.32 18.40 14.73
C THR A 250 -13.85 18.20 14.37
N GLY A 251 -12.93 18.84 15.09
CA GLY A 251 -11.48 18.69 14.88
C GLY A 251 -11.01 17.25 15.08
N SER A 252 -11.41 16.62 16.19
CA SER A 252 -11.06 15.22 16.48
C SER A 252 -11.60 14.24 15.43
N MET A 253 -12.81 14.48 14.91
CA MET A 253 -13.39 13.69 13.82
C MET A 253 -12.56 13.82 12.53
N LEU A 254 -12.16 15.04 12.14
CA LEU A 254 -11.35 15.27 10.95
C LEU A 254 -9.95 14.65 11.09
N ASP A 255 -9.31 14.80 12.25
CA ASP A 255 -8.02 14.18 12.53
C ASP A 255 -8.09 12.64 12.49
N TYR A 256 -9.15 12.05 13.05
CA TYR A 256 -9.39 10.62 12.95
C TYR A 256 -9.56 10.20 11.48
N ALA A 257 -10.44 10.85 10.73
CA ALA A 257 -10.72 10.49 9.34
C ALA A 257 -9.45 10.55 8.48
N ARG A 258 -8.64 11.61 8.65
CA ARG A 258 -7.36 11.78 7.95
C ARG A 258 -6.37 10.67 8.30
N GLN A 259 -6.21 10.38 9.59
CA GLN A 259 -5.25 9.39 10.05
C GLN A 259 -5.69 7.97 9.74
N ALA A 260 -6.99 7.66 9.82
CA ALA A 260 -7.56 6.39 9.37
C ALA A 260 -7.40 6.22 7.85
N GLN A 261 -7.59 7.30 7.09
CA GLN A 261 -7.49 7.29 5.63
C GLN A 261 -6.04 7.06 5.18
N SER A 262 -5.14 7.95 5.57
CA SER A 262 -3.83 8.09 4.93
C SER A 262 -2.66 7.70 5.84
N GLY A 263 -2.93 7.39 7.11
CA GLY A 263 -1.93 7.10 8.12
C GLY A 263 -1.62 8.28 9.04
N ARG A 264 -0.99 7.97 10.17
CA ARG A 264 -0.49 8.91 11.18
C ARG A 264 0.82 9.58 10.76
N MET A 265 1.57 8.97 9.84
CA MET A 265 2.81 9.52 9.29
C MET A 265 2.92 9.28 7.79
N HIS A 266 3.65 10.17 7.13
CA HIS A 266 4.03 9.95 5.75
C HIS A 266 5.07 8.84 5.66
N TRP A 267 4.90 7.91 4.72
CA TRP A 267 5.84 6.79 4.53
C TRP A 267 7.28 7.26 4.27
N SER A 268 7.49 8.47 3.75
CA SER A 268 8.84 8.99 3.48
C SER A 268 9.64 9.29 4.74
N GLN A 269 8.98 9.44 5.90
CA GLN A 269 9.67 9.55 7.19
C GLN A 269 10.32 8.23 7.61
N VAL A 270 9.85 7.11 7.07
CA VAL A 270 10.35 5.77 7.41
C VAL A 270 11.53 5.41 6.54
N SER A 271 11.40 5.58 5.21
CA SER A 271 12.49 5.28 4.28
C SER A 271 12.28 5.92 2.90
N ALA A 272 13.39 6.17 2.21
CA ALA A 272 13.44 6.75 0.86
C ALA A 272 12.96 5.79 -0.25
N ASP A 273 12.98 4.49 0.03
CA ASP A 273 12.64 3.41 -0.90
C ASP A 273 11.15 3.00 -0.80
N ILE A 274 10.32 3.84 -0.21
CA ILE A 274 8.86 3.68 -0.22
C ILE A 274 8.28 4.71 -1.20
N LEU A 275 7.24 4.33 -1.93
CA LEU A 275 6.47 5.21 -2.81
C LEU A 275 5.08 4.60 -3.02
N TYR A 276 4.12 5.00 -2.19
CA TYR A 276 2.72 4.66 -2.44
C TYR A 276 1.96 5.88 -2.95
N PRO A 277 0.91 5.66 -3.78
CA PRO A 277 0.03 6.75 -4.16
C PRO A 277 -0.68 7.31 -2.93
N GLU A 278 -0.55 8.62 -2.74
CA GLU A 278 -1.26 9.34 -1.70
C GLU A 278 -2.76 9.33 -1.99
N HIS A 279 -3.55 9.29 -0.93
CA HIS A 279 -5.01 9.30 -0.99
C HIS A 279 -5.53 10.18 0.15
N PRO A 280 -5.32 11.52 0.04
CA PRO A 280 -5.77 12.48 1.04
C PRO A 280 -7.29 12.50 1.12
N ILE A 281 -7.81 13.00 2.24
CA ILE A 281 -9.25 13.27 2.40
C ILE A 281 -9.57 14.70 1.98
N ASP A 282 -10.78 14.92 1.46
CA ASP A 282 -11.38 16.25 1.43
C ASP A 282 -12.17 16.46 2.75
N PRO A 283 -11.78 17.42 3.61
CA PRO A 283 -12.50 17.69 4.86
C PRO A 283 -13.98 18.04 4.64
N ALA A 284 -14.34 18.66 3.52
CA ALA A 284 -15.74 18.97 3.19
C ALA A 284 -16.54 17.70 2.91
N GLU A 285 -15.95 16.72 2.21
CA GLU A 285 -16.56 15.40 2.02
C GLU A 285 -16.68 14.64 3.34
N VAL A 286 -15.69 14.73 4.24
CA VAL A 286 -15.80 14.10 5.57
C VAL A 286 -16.95 14.68 6.37
N LEU A 287 -17.05 16.02 6.44
CA LEU A 287 -18.16 16.70 7.11
C LEU A 287 -19.50 16.27 6.52
N ALA A 288 -19.63 16.27 5.20
CA ALA A 288 -20.86 15.87 4.52
C ALA A 288 -21.21 14.39 4.80
N ASN A 289 -20.26 13.47 4.60
CA ASN A 289 -20.48 12.04 4.73
C ASN A 289 -20.83 11.64 6.17
N VAL A 290 -20.11 12.14 7.17
CA VAL A 290 -20.32 11.74 8.57
C VAL A 290 -21.60 12.36 9.14
N THR A 291 -21.88 13.63 8.83
CA THR A 291 -23.04 14.34 9.41
C THR A 291 -24.37 14.00 8.75
N SER A 292 -24.36 13.52 7.50
CA SER A 292 -25.56 13.07 6.80
C SER A 292 -25.81 11.56 6.90
N ALA A 293 -24.85 10.78 7.39
CA ALA A 293 -25.00 9.35 7.54
C ALA A 293 -26.05 8.98 8.60
N LYS A 294 -26.82 7.92 8.31
CA LYS A 294 -27.72 7.29 9.30
C LYS A 294 -26.94 6.76 10.52
N ASP A 295 -25.72 6.28 10.28
CA ASP A 295 -24.79 5.83 11.31
C ASP A 295 -23.45 6.55 11.12
N ALA A 296 -23.24 7.61 11.91
CA ALA A 296 -22.01 8.39 11.88
C ALA A 296 -20.78 7.59 12.36
N SER A 297 -20.96 6.60 13.24
CA SER A 297 -19.85 5.74 13.70
C SER A 297 -19.36 4.84 12.55
N ALA A 298 -20.29 4.22 11.81
CA ALA A 298 -19.96 3.41 10.65
C ALA A 298 -19.39 4.25 9.49
N ALA A 299 -19.93 5.46 9.27
CA ALA A 299 -19.38 6.37 8.27
C ALA A 299 -17.94 6.76 8.60
N LEU A 300 -17.64 7.07 9.87
CA LEU A 300 -16.28 7.39 10.30
C LEU A 300 -15.35 6.16 10.25
N ASP A 301 -15.84 4.95 10.55
CA ASP A 301 -15.10 3.69 10.38
C ASP A 301 -14.68 3.41 8.94
N SER A 302 -15.50 3.83 7.98
CA SER A 302 -15.28 3.56 6.56
C SER A 302 -13.99 4.18 6.01
N TYR A 303 -13.43 5.17 6.73
CA TYR A 303 -12.13 5.74 6.45
C TYR A 303 -10.98 4.79 6.79
N ASN A 304 -11.16 3.70 7.53
CA ASN A 304 -10.12 2.69 7.71
C ASN A 304 -9.91 1.85 6.43
N PRO A 305 -8.75 1.19 6.26
CA PRO A 305 -8.49 0.35 5.10
C PRO A 305 -9.57 -0.74 4.90
N PRO A 306 -10.18 -0.86 3.70
CA PRO A 306 -11.31 -1.78 3.47
C PRO A 306 -10.89 -3.25 3.35
N HIS A 307 -9.58 -3.49 3.22
CA HIS A 307 -8.96 -4.78 2.92
C HIS A 307 -9.27 -5.85 3.98
N LYS A 308 -9.56 -7.07 3.52
CA LYS A 308 -9.75 -8.27 4.37
C LYS A 308 -8.65 -8.41 5.42
N LEU A 309 -7.39 -8.34 4.99
CA LEU A 309 -6.22 -8.52 5.86
C LEU A 309 -6.11 -7.44 6.96
N TYR A 310 -6.51 -6.19 6.69
CA TYR A 310 -6.57 -5.15 7.73
C TYR A 310 -7.66 -5.49 8.77
N LYS A 311 -8.86 -5.87 8.30
CA LYS A 311 -9.98 -6.25 9.18
C LYS A 311 -9.65 -7.46 10.07
N GLU A 312 -8.91 -8.43 9.52
CA GLU A 312 -8.45 -9.59 10.28
C GLU A 312 -7.39 -9.21 11.32
N LEU A 313 -6.48 -8.29 11.01
CA LEU A 313 -5.55 -7.72 12.00
C LEU A 313 -6.30 -6.97 13.11
N LYS A 314 -7.32 -6.16 12.77
CA LYS A 314 -8.20 -5.49 13.73
C LYS A 314 -8.87 -6.50 14.66
N LYS A 315 -9.46 -7.57 14.12
CA LYS A 315 -10.04 -8.67 14.91
C LYS A 315 -9.01 -9.36 15.81
N LYS A 316 -7.79 -9.61 15.29
CA LYS A 316 -6.72 -10.25 16.07
C LYS A 316 -6.19 -9.35 17.18
N LEU A 317 -6.10 -8.05 16.93
CA LEU A 317 -5.73 -7.05 17.92
C LEU A 317 -6.71 -7.07 19.11
N ALA A 318 -8.01 -7.06 18.82
CA ALA A 318 -9.06 -7.16 19.84
C ALA A 318 -8.91 -8.45 20.67
N GLN A 319 -8.75 -9.61 20.01
CA GLN A 319 -8.51 -10.89 20.70
C GLN A 319 -7.28 -10.85 21.63
N LEU A 320 -6.16 -10.29 21.18
CA LEU A 320 -4.92 -10.24 21.96
C LEU A 320 -4.99 -9.29 23.16
N ARG A 321 -5.81 -8.24 23.07
CA ARG A 321 -6.05 -7.32 24.19
C ARG A 321 -7.00 -7.88 25.24
N GLY A 322 -7.61 -9.04 24.99
CA GLY A 322 -8.70 -9.57 25.81
C GLY A 322 -10.02 -8.85 25.55
N ASP A 323 -10.09 -8.06 24.48
CA ASP A 323 -11.26 -7.32 24.04
C ASP A 323 -12.14 -8.27 23.21
N SER A 324 -12.73 -9.26 23.87
CA SER A 324 -13.95 -9.88 23.34
C SER A 324 -15.10 -8.89 23.54
N ASP A 325 -15.41 -8.11 22.50
CA ASP A 325 -16.60 -7.24 22.34
C ASP A 325 -17.14 -6.57 23.63
N GLY A 326 -16.24 -6.06 24.49
CA GLY A 326 -16.59 -5.56 25.82
C GLY A 326 -15.60 -4.51 26.34
N PRO A 327 -16.01 -3.70 27.33
CA PRO A 327 -15.20 -2.59 27.82
C PRO A 327 -13.92 -3.07 28.51
N VAL A 328 -12.78 -2.52 28.09
CA VAL A 328 -11.45 -2.72 28.69
C VAL A 328 -11.50 -2.43 30.19
N MET A 329 -11.29 -3.43 31.06
CA MET A 329 -11.17 -3.21 32.50
C MET A 329 -9.90 -2.42 32.81
N LYS A 330 -10.04 -1.10 32.95
CA LYS A 330 -9.04 -0.18 33.50
C LYS A 330 -9.23 -0.07 35.01
N ILE A 331 -8.14 -0.16 35.75
CA ILE A 331 -8.13 0.15 37.19
C ILE A 331 -8.23 1.67 37.33
N ALA A 332 -9.22 2.18 38.06
CA ALA A 332 -9.36 3.62 38.27
C ALA A 332 -8.13 4.21 39.00
N ASP A 333 -7.81 5.47 38.69
CA ASP A 333 -6.86 6.25 39.48
C ASP A 333 -7.41 6.45 40.91
N GLY A 334 -6.53 6.61 41.89
CA GLY A 334 -6.93 6.74 43.30
C GLY A 334 -5.77 6.59 44.25
N GLU A 335 -6.05 6.60 45.55
CA GLU A 335 -5.01 6.61 46.60
C GLU A 335 -4.06 5.40 46.52
N THR A 336 -2.84 5.59 47.02
CA THR A 336 -1.83 4.53 47.02
C THR A 336 -2.20 3.42 48.01
N LEU A 337 -2.36 2.18 47.52
CA LEU A 337 -2.67 1.02 48.36
C LEU A 337 -1.42 0.24 48.72
N LYS A 338 -1.32 -0.22 49.96
CA LYS A 338 -0.18 -1.02 50.44
C LYS A 338 -0.61 -2.06 51.47
N TYR A 339 0.13 -3.15 51.48
CA TYR A 339 0.06 -4.18 52.50
C TYR A 339 1.34 -4.18 53.36
N VAL A 340 1.19 -4.21 54.69
CA VAL A 340 2.32 -4.39 55.61
C VAL A 340 2.05 -5.60 56.51
N PRO A 341 2.85 -6.67 56.42
CA PRO A 341 2.65 -7.86 57.26
C PRO A 341 2.93 -7.56 58.72
N ALA A 342 2.22 -8.26 59.61
CA ALA A 342 2.45 -8.19 61.06
C ALA A 342 3.91 -8.54 61.41
N ARG A 343 4.48 -7.80 62.37
CA ARG A 343 5.79 -8.11 63.00
C ARG A 343 5.64 -8.06 64.52
N LYS A 344 6.59 -8.65 65.26
CA LYS A 344 6.58 -8.79 66.73
C LYS A 344 6.15 -7.55 67.56
N LYS A 345 6.18 -6.34 67.00
CA LYS A 345 5.71 -5.09 67.64
C LYS A 345 4.84 -4.18 66.74
N ARG A 346 4.34 -4.67 65.61
CA ARG A 346 3.45 -3.91 64.70
C ARG A 346 2.35 -4.81 64.16
N ALA A 347 1.11 -4.37 64.33
CA ALA A 347 -0.05 -5.02 63.72
C ALA A 347 0.04 -5.01 62.19
N GLU A 348 -0.65 -5.95 61.57
CA GLU A 348 -0.87 -5.96 60.13
C GLU A 348 -1.59 -4.68 59.68
N VAL A 349 -1.21 -4.15 58.52
CA VAL A 349 -1.87 -3.00 57.91
C VAL A 349 -2.38 -3.43 56.54
N THR A 350 -3.70 -3.48 56.41
CA THR A 350 -4.46 -3.64 55.17
C THR A 350 -5.23 -2.35 54.89
N MET A 351 -5.60 -2.15 53.63
CA MET A 351 -6.43 -1.02 53.19
C MET A 351 -7.63 -1.56 52.44
N ASP A 352 -8.81 -0.98 52.64
CA ASP A 352 -10.00 -1.30 51.87
C ASP A 352 -10.19 -0.29 50.74
N ASP A 353 -10.42 -0.78 49.52
CA ASP A 353 -10.62 0.06 48.35
C ASP A 353 -11.54 -0.64 47.32
N PRO A 354 -12.51 0.07 46.72
CA PRO A 354 -13.45 -0.51 45.74
C PRO A 354 -12.78 -1.02 44.46
N ARG A 355 -11.52 -0.66 44.19
CA ARG A 355 -10.74 -1.13 43.03
C ARG A 355 -10.16 -2.53 43.24
N VAL A 356 -10.08 -3.04 44.48
CA VAL A 356 -9.40 -4.31 44.77
C VAL A 356 -10.04 -5.52 44.07
N PRO A 357 -11.37 -5.67 43.97
CA PRO A 357 -11.96 -6.78 43.21
C PRO A 357 -11.55 -6.76 41.73
N GLN A 358 -11.49 -5.57 41.12
CA GLN A 358 -11.01 -5.40 39.74
C GLN A 358 -9.53 -5.75 39.62
N LEU A 359 -8.73 -5.38 40.62
CA LEU A 359 -7.31 -5.68 40.68
C LEU A 359 -7.05 -7.19 40.79
N ARG A 360 -7.84 -7.90 41.62
CA ARG A 360 -7.79 -9.36 41.76
C ARG A 360 -8.09 -10.05 40.44
N ALA A 361 -9.17 -9.66 39.77
CA ALA A 361 -9.54 -10.20 38.46
C ALA A 361 -8.43 -9.96 37.42
N LYS A 362 -7.90 -8.74 37.35
CA LYS A 362 -6.86 -8.35 36.38
C LYS A 362 -5.52 -9.07 36.62
N LEU A 363 -5.18 -9.39 37.87
CA LEU A 363 -3.93 -10.05 38.23
C LEU A 363 -4.06 -11.58 38.38
N GLY A 364 -5.26 -12.14 38.19
CA GLY A 364 -5.51 -13.58 38.32
C GLY A 364 -5.44 -14.09 39.75
N VAL A 365 -5.82 -13.28 40.74
CA VAL A 365 -5.90 -13.68 42.15
C VAL A 365 -7.25 -14.37 42.37
N ALA A 366 -7.25 -15.70 42.45
CA ALA A 366 -8.47 -16.50 42.60
C ALA A 366 -9.04 -16.51 44.02
N HIS A 367 -8.23 -16.17 45.03
CA HIS A 367 -8.66 -16.13 46.43
C HIS A 367 -9.45 -14.84 46.72
N ASN A 368 -10.62 -14.97 47.35
CA ASN A 368 -11.53 -13.89 47.74
C ASN A 368 -11.77 -12.86 46.61
N PRO A 369 -12.33 -13.26 45.45
CA PRO A 369 -12.37 -12.43 44.25
C PRO A 369 -13.13 -11.10 44.45
N ASP A 370 -14.14 -11.09 45.32
CA ASP A 370 -15.00 -9.93 45.59
C ASP A 370 -14.52 -9.07 46.78
N SER A 371 -13.40 -9.43 47.41
CA SER A 371 -12.89 -8.69 48.57
C SER A 371 -12.36 -7.31 48.18
N THR A 372 -12.78 -6.28 48.92
CA THR A 372 -12.27 -4.91 48.82
C THR A 372 -10.94 -4.71 49.55
N THR A 373 -10.43 -5.71 50.26
CA THR A 373 -9.25 -5.58 51.11
C THR A 373 -7.98 -5.87 50.32
N TYR A 374 -7.06 -4.90 50.31
CA TYR A 374 -5.71 -5.04 49.76
C TYR A 374 -4.84 -5.88 50.72
N ASP A 375 -4.87 -7.19 50.53
CA ASP A 375 -4.21 -8.18 51.37
C ASP A 375 -2.85 -8.65 50.83
N ALA A 376 -2.28 -9.66 51.48
CA ALA A 376 -1.01 -10.25 51.09
C ALA A 376 -1.02 -10.82 49.66
N ASP A 377 -2.09 -11.50 49.26
CA ASP A 377 -2.22 -12.13 47.94
C ASP A 377 -2.24 -11.08 46.83
N VAL A 378 -2.99 -9.99 47.03
CA VAL A 378 -3.02 -8.85 46.12
C VAL A 378 -1.64 -8.19 46.06
N ALA A 379 -0.99 -7.93 47.20
CA ALA A 379 0.34 -7.33 47.23
C ALA A 379 1.42 -8.20 46.55
N ASP A 380 1.33 -9.52 46.68
CA ASP A 380 2.19 -10.50 46.01
C ASP A 380 1.98 -10.48 44.49
N ALA A 381 0.73 -10.45 44.06
CA ALA A 381 0.37 -10.33 42.65
C ALA A 381 0.85 -9.00 42.05
N VAL A 382 0.72 -7.90 42.79
CA VAL A 382 1.26 -6.59 42.39
C VAL A 382 2.79 -6.62 42.29
N ARG A 383 3.52 -7.28 43.21
CA ARG A 383 4.97 -7.48 43.07
C ARG A 383 5.34 -8.27 41.83
N LYS A 384 4.59 -9.33 41.50
CA LYS A 384 4.80 -10.13 40.29
C LYS A 384 4.59 -9.28 39.04
N PHE A 385 3.53 -8.47 39.01
CA PHE A 385 3.28 -7.52 37.93
C PHE A 385 4.42 -6.51 37.79
N GLN A 386 4.81 -5.83 38.88
CA GLN A 386 5.86 -4.82 38.88
C GLN A 386 7.18 -5.38 38.32
N ARG A 387 7.58 -6.61 38.69
CA ARG A 387 8.74 -7.29 38.10
C ARG A 387 8.61 -7.47 36.60
N SER A 388 7.44 -7.88 36.12
CA SER A 388 7.19 -8.08 34.68
C SER A 388 7.10 -6.79 33.87
N ALA A 389 6.93 -5.65 34.54
CA ALA A 389 6.80 -4.32 33.95
C ALA A 389 8.06 -3.46 34.15
N ASP A 390 9.19 -4.06 34.54
CA ASP A 390 10.45 -3.36 34.86
C ASP A 390 10.30 -2.25 35.91
N LEU A 391 9.36 -2.43 36.85
CA LEU A 391 9.15 -1.57 38.01
C LEU A 391 9.80 -2.18 39.26
N LYS A 392 10.12 -1.33 40.24
CA LYS A 392 10.57 -1.80 41.55
C LYS A 392 9.44 -2.61 42.21
N ALA A 393 9.72 -3.87 42.55
CA ALA A 393 8.74 -4.81 43.10
C ALA A 393 8.41 -4.53 44.58
N THR A 394 7.75 -3.41 44.86
CA THR A 394 7.38 -2.94 46.20
C THR A 394 6.11 -3.60 46.73
N GLY A 395 5.19 -4.04 45.86
CA GLY A 395 3.86 -4.51 46.25
C GLY A 395 2.93 -3.40 46.69
N VAL A 396 3.28 -2.16 46.36
CA VAL A 396 2.49 -0.96 46.58
C VAL A 396 1.81 -0.61 45.26
N LEU A 397 0.50 -0.40 45.28
CA LEU A 397 -0.27 0.10 44.14
C LEU A 397 -0.21 1.63 44.13
N ASP A 398 0.86 2.18 43.56
CA ASP A 398 1.03 3.62 43.33
C ASP A 398 0.56 4.03 41.92
N ASP A 399 0.45 5.34 41.65
CA ASP A 399 0.03 5.89 40.35
C ASP A 399 0.85 5.33 39.19
N ARG A 400 2.15 5.11 39.40
CA ARG A 400 3.04 4.53 38.38
C ARG A 400 2.66 3.09 38.06
N THR A 401 2.32 2.30 39.08
CA THR A 401 1.89 0.91 38.95
C THR A 401 0.50 0.83 38.33
N VAL A 402 -0.45 1.68 38.75
CA VAL A 402 -1.79 1.78 38.14
C VAL A 402 -1.69 2.14 36.66
N LYS A 403 -0.88 3.16 36.33
CA LYS A 403 -0.61 3.55 34.95
C LYS A 403 0.00 2.41 34.15
N ALA A 404 0.97 1.69 34.72
CA ALA A 404 1.57 0.53 34.06
C ALA A 404 0.59 -0.64 33.87
N MET A 405 -0.32 -0.90 34.82
CA MET A 405 -1.36 -1.94 34.70
C MET A 405 -2.44 -1.58 33.67
N ASN A 406 -2.73 -0.29 33.54
CA ASN A 406 -3.66 0.24 32.55
C ASN A 406 -3.02 0.43 31.18
N THR A 407 -1.69 0.43 31.12
CA THR A 407 -0.96 0.33 29.85
C THR A 407 -0.99 -1.14 29.45
N PRO A 408 -1.44 -1.47 28.22
CA PRO A 408 -1.28 -2.83 27.71
C PRO A 408 0.17 -3.28 27.91
N LYS A 409 0.41 -4.55 28.30
CA LYS A 409 1.77 -5.09 28.31
C LYS A 409 2.48 -4.66 27.02
N ARG A 410 3.78 -4.37 27.11
CA ARG A 410 4.65 -4.15 25.94
C ARG A 410 4.75 -5.46 25.16
N ASP A 411 3.66 -5.83 24.54
CA ASP A 411 3.52 -7.04 23.76
C ASP A 411 4.03 -6.68 22.39
N ARG A 412 5.24 -7.17 22.11
CA ARG A 412 5.89 -7.00 20.82
C ARG A 412 4.98 -7.44 19.67
N THR A 413 4.10 -8.41 19.90
CA THR A 413 3.09 -8.87 18.94
C THR A 413 2.06 -7.79 18.64
N ILE A 414 1.53 -7.13 19.67
CA ILE A 414 0.61 -6.00 19.53
C ILE A 414 1.31 -4.84 18.83
N ASP A 415 2.52 -4.47 19.24
CA ASP A 415 3.33 -3.43 18.59
C ASP A 415 3.51 -3.74 17.09
N THR A 416 3.85 -4.98 16.74
CA THR A 416 3.96 -5.40 15.32
C THR A 416 2.62 -5.34 14.61
N ILE A 417 1.50 -5.76 15.21
CA ILE A 417 0.17 -5.65 14.59
C ILE A 417 -0.18 -4.18 14.30
N LEU A 418 0.03 -3.28 15.26
CA LEU A 418 -0.25 -1.85 15.10
C LEU A 418 0.56 -1.25 13.95
N VAL A 419 1.85 -1.59 13.85
CA VAL A 419 2.69 -1.18 12.71
C VAL A 419 2.14 -1.67 11.38
N ASN A 420 1.68 -2.91 11.30
CA ASN A 420 1.16 -3.47 10.05
C ASN A 420 -0.23 -2.91 9.69
N MET A 421 -1.08 -2.63 10.68
CA MET A 421 -2.31 -1.87 10.50
C MET A 421 -2.03 -0.47 9.96
N GLU A 422 -0.98 0.19 10.45
CA GLU A 422 -0.52 1.48 9.91
C GLU A 422 -0.05 1.37 8.45
N ARG A 423 0.71 0.33 8.09
CA ARG A 423 1.13 0.10 6.71
C ARG A 423 -0.02 -0.12 5.74
N TRP A 424 -1.10 -0.76 6.20
CA TRP A 424 -2.32 -0.92 5.39
C TRP A 424 -2.97 0.41 5.02
N ARG A 425 -2.76 1.46 5.82
CA ARG A 425 -3.25 2.82 5.52
C ARG A 425 -2.47 3.51 4.41
N TRP A 426 -1.27 3.06 4.11
CA TRP A 426 -0.50 3.63 2.99
C TRP A 426 -0.85 3.01 1.65
N LEU A 427 -1.50 1.84 1.64
CA LEU A 427 -1.87 1.16 0.40
C LEU A 427 -3.12 1.80 -0.23
N PRO A 428 -3.24 1.73 -1.57
CA PRO A 428 -4.45 2.18 -2.26
C PRO A 428 -5.70 1.51 -1.69
N ARG A 429 -6.82 2.24 -1.65
CA ARG A 429 -8.14 1.70 -1.24
C ARG A 429 -8.65 0.59 -2.16
N GLN A 430 -8.24 0.65 -3.42
CA GLN A 430 -8.53 -0.33 -4.45
C GLN A 430 -7.21 -0.90 -4.97
N LEU A 431 -6.89 -2.14 -4.60
CA LEU A 431 -5.61 -2.77 -4.99
C LEU A 431 -5.60 -3.27 -6.43
N GLY A 432 -6.77 -3.59 -7.00
CA GLY A 432 -6.90 -4.26 -8.29
C GLY A 432 -7.63 -3.47 -9.37
N ALA A 433 -7.44 -3.90 -10.61
CA ALA A 433 -8.09 -3.29 -11.76
C ALA A 433 -9.53 -3.79 -11.89
N ALA A 434 -10.51 -2.90 -11.72
CA ALA A 434 -11.93 -3.25 -11.77
C ALA A 434 -12.34 -3.93 -13.09
N SER A 435 -11.78 -3.48 -14.21
CA SER A 435 -12.01 -4.05 -15.55
C SER A 435 -11.45 -5.47 -15.75
N LEU A 436 -10.62 -5.96 -14.82
CA LEU A 436 -10.08 -7.32 -14.82
C LEU A 436 -10.58 -8.12 -13.62
N GLY A 437 -11.84 -7.94 -13.23
CA GLY A 437 -12.40 -8.65 -12.06
C GLY A 437 -11.65 -8.34 -10.76
N ASN A 438 -11.21 -7.08 -10.59
CA ASN A 438 -10.35 -6.66 -9.49
C ASN A 438 -9.02 -7.43 -9.39
N ALA A 439 -8.43 -7.84 -10.52
CA ALA A 439 -7.15 -8.54 -10.51
C ALA A 439 -5.98 -7.65 -10.06
N TYR A 440 -5.07 -8.22 -9.27
CA TYR A 440 -3.80 -7.60 -8.90
C TYR A 440 -2.76 -8.62 -8.44
N VAL A 441 -1.50 -8.21 -8.51
CA VAL A 441 -0.36 -8.89 -7.89
C VAL A 441 -0.08 -8.23 -6.55
N ILE A 442 0.18 -9.03 -5.52
CA ILE A 442 0.69 -8.55 -4.24
C ILE A 442 1.93 -9.36 -3.84
N LEU A 443 3.01 -8.65 -3.50
CA LEU A 443 4.24 -9.22 -2.99
C LEU A 443 4.42 -8.78 -1.54
N ASN A 444 4.59 -9.74 -0.63
CA ASN A 444 4.95 -9.46 0.75
C ASN A 444 6.44 -9.77 0.96
N ILE A 445 7.26 -8.74 1.12
CA ILE A 445 8.73 -8.84 1.16
C ILE A 445 9.21 -9.75 2.31
N PRO A 446 8.86 -9.50 3.58
CA PRO A 446 9.34 -10.32 4.72
C PRO A 446 8.74 -11.73 4.74
N ASP A 447 7.64 -11.99 4.02
CA ASP A 447 7.11 -13.35 3.81
C ASP A 447 7.74 -14.06 2.59
N TYR A 448 8.45 -13.30 1.74
CA TYR A 448 9.08 -13.78 0.52
C TYR A 448 8.11 -14.53 -0.41
N THR A 449 6.87 -14.02 -0.49
CA THR A 449 5.76 -14.60 -1.26
C THR A 449 5.18 -13.56 -2.20
N LEU A 450 4.85 -14.00 -3.40
CA LEU A 450 4.05 -13.27 -4.38
C LEU A 450 2.74 -14.01 -4.61
N LYS A 451 1.65 -13.26 -4.69
CA LYS A 451 0.30 -13.77 -4.92
C LYS A 451 -0.35 -13.01 -6.08
N LEU A 452 -1.11 -13.73 -6.89
CA LEU A 452 -2.03 -13.17 -7.88
C LEU A 452 -3.44 -13.33 -7.34
N MET A 453 -4.14 -12.20 -7.24
CA MET A 453 -5.49 -12.09 -6.75
C MET A 453 -6.41 -11.78 -7.92
N HIS A 454 -7.59 -12.39 -7.96
CA HIS A 454 -8.61 -12.18 -9.01
C HIS A 454 -9.98 -12.53 -8.43
N ASN A 455 -11.00 -11.70 -8.71
CA ASN A 455 -12.37 -11.87 -8.21
C ASN A 455 -12.45 -12.05 -6.68
N GLY A 456 -11.59 -11.32 -5.95
CA GLY A 456 -11.53 -11.37 -4.48
C GLY A 456 -10.81 -12.58 -3.89
N GLY A 457 -10.36 -13.54 -4.70
CA GLY A 457 -9.64 -14.74 -4.25
C GLY A 457 -8.18 -14.79 -4.72
N GLN A 458 -7.37 -15.59 -4.04
CA GLN A 458 -6.02 -15.93 -4.49
C GLN A 458 -6.12 -17.01 -5.57
N VAL A 459 -5.69 -16.70 -6.80
CA VAL A 459 -5.70 -17.65 -7.92
C VAL A 459 -4.33 -18.27 -8.18
N TRP A 460 -3.25 -17.64 -7.70
CA TRP A 460 -1.90 -18.19 -7.84
C TRP A 460 -0.94 -17.64 -6.78
N THR A 461 0.10 -18.40 -6.43
CA THR A 461 1.15 -17.98 -5.50
C THR A 461 2.50 -18.62 -5.80
N THR A 462 3.59 -17.93 -5.45
CA THR A 462 4.98 -18.39 -5.63
C THR A 462 5.90 -17.81 -4.57
N ARG A 463 7.04 -18.47 -4.36
CA ARG A 463 8.18 -17.92 -3.61
C ARG A 463 8.92 -16.90 -4.46
N VAL A 464 9.49 -15.89 -3.80
CA VAL A 464 10.37 -14.89 -4.41
C VAL A 464 11.69 -14.74 -3.65
N VAL A 465 12.69 -14.20 -4.34
CA VAL A 465 13.94 -13.67 -3.74
C VAL A 465 13.92 -12.15 -3.88
N VAL A 466 14.15 -11.44 -2.79
CA VAL A 466 14.08 -9.98 -2.68
C VAL A 466 15.44 -9.38 -2.38
N GLY A 467 15.49 -8.05 -2.31
CA GLY A 467 16.68 -7.26 -2.06
C GLY A 467 17.35 -7.55 -0.71
N LYS A 468 18.68 -7.44 -0.66
CA LYS A 468 19.43 -7.48 0.60
C LYS A 468 19.08 -6.27 1.48
N PRO A 469 19.15 -6.37 2.82
CA PRO A 469 19.00 -5.22 3.70
C PRO A 469 19.98 -4.08 3.38
N GLY A 470 19.61 -2.84 3.72
CA GLY A 470 20.42 -1.65 3.46
C GLY A 470 20.17 -1.08 2.06
N LYS A 471 21.25 -0.74 1.33
CA LYS A 471 21.17 -0.02 0.04
C LYS A 471 20.49 -0.79 -1.10
N HIS A 472 20.26 -2.08 -0.90
CA HIS A 472 19.69 -2.99 -1.91
C HIS A 472 18.28 -3.47 -1.52
N ALA A 473 17.67 -2.88 -0.50
CA ALA A 473 16.34 -3.24 -0.07
C ALA A 473 15.35 -3.11 -1.24
N THR A 474 14.43 -4.07 -1.35
CA THR A 474 13.36 -3.97 -2.34
C THR A 474 12.44 -2.80 -1.97
N PRO A 475 12.20 -1.86 -2.89
CA PRO A 475 11.35 -0.71 -2.61
C PRO A 475 9.89 -1.13 -2.46
N LEU A 476 9.13 -0.35 -1.69
CA LEU A 476 7.69 -0.52 -1.50
C LEU A 476 6.99 0.42 -2.45
N LEU A 477 6.10 -0.11 -3.27
CA LEU A 477 5.39 0.68 -4.26
C LEU A 477 4.13 -0.03 -4.74
N THR A 478 3.22 0.77 -5.29
CA THR A 478 2.14 0.28 -6.12
C THR A 478 2.33 0.84 -7.52
N GLU A 479 2.47 -0.05 -8.50
CA GLU A 479 2.61 0.30 -9.91
C GLU A 479 1.81 -0.66 -10.79
N THR A 480 1.75 -0.40 -12.09
CA THR A 480 1.00 -1.26 -13.02
C THR A 480 1.92 -2.03 -13.95
N MET A 481 1.75 -3.35 -14.01
CA MET A 481 2.44 -4.22 -14.97
C MET A 481 1.84 -4.00 -16.36
N LYS A 482 2.67 -3.58 -17.30
CA LYS A 482 2.26 -3.24 -18.67
C LYS A 482 2.50 -4.39 -19.65
N TYR A 483 3.59 -5.13 -19.49
CA TYR A 483 3.97 -6.20 -20.41
C TYR A 483 4.96 -7.20 -19.80
N ILE A 484 5.03 -8.40 -20.39
CA ILE A 484 6.01 -9.44 -20.07
C ILE A 484 7.01 -9.52 -21.22
N THR A 485 8.30 -9.61 -20.92
CA THR A 485 9.36 -9.87 -21.90
C THR A 485 9.89 -11.29 -21.70
N VAL A 486 9.71 -12.15 -22.69
CA VAL A 486 10.36 -13.46 -22.78
C VAL A 486 11.72 -13.28 -23.47
N ASN A 487 12.73 -14.03 -23.00
CA ASN A 487 14.13 -13.91 -23.41
C ASN A 487 14.71 -12.49 -23.24
N PRO A 488 14.59 -11.86 -22.05
CA PRO A 488 15.01 -10.47 -21.88
C PRO A 488 16.53 -10.30 -22.07
N THR A 489 16.93 -9.23 -22.73
CA THR A 489 18.28 -8.67 -22.61
C THR A 489 18.40 -7.98 -21.26
N TRP A 490 19.47 -8.28 -20.54
CA TRP A 490 19.76 -7.58 -19.30
C TRP A 490 20.62 -6.36 -19.59
N ASN A 491 20.04 -5.17 -19.45
CA ASN A 491 20.81 -3.93 -19.43
C ASN A 491 21.27 -3.68 -18.00
N VAL A 492 22.59 -3.75 -17.75
CA VAL A 492 23.13 -3.64 -16.40
C VAL A 492 22.94 -2.21 -15.88
N PRO A 493 22.29 -2.03 -14.70
CA PRO A 493 22.14 -0.72 -14.08
C PRO A 493 23.49 -0.05 -13.79
N PRO A 494 23.61 1.29 -13.94
CA PRO A 494 24.88 2.00 -13.71
C PRO A 494 25.48 1.79 -12.32
N SER A 495 24.64 1.59 -11.29
CA SER A 495 25.09 1.28 -9.92
C SER A 495 25.85 -0.05 -9.84
N ILE A 496 25.40 -1.08 -10.57
CA ILE A 496 26.07 -2.38 -10.63
C ILE A 496 27.35 -2.28 -11.47
N ILE A 497 27.31 -1.52 -12.57
CA ILE A 497 28.52 -1.26 -13.36
C ILE A 497 29.60 -0.61 -12.47
N ASN A 498 29.26 0.45 -11.74
CA ASN A 498 30.19 1.19 -10.90
C ASN A 498 30.72 0.39 -9.71
N ASN A 499 29.86 -0.36 -9.02
CA ASN A 499 30.21 -0.96 -7.74
C ASN A 499 30.67 -2.43 -7.85
N GLU A 500 30.36 -3.11 -8.95
CA GLU A 500 30.67 -4.54 -9.12
C GLU A 500 31.56 -4.78 -10.35
N TYR A 501 31.12 -4.36 -11.54
CA TYR A 501 31.83 -4.73 -12.77
C TYR A 501 33.10 -3.92 -13.03
N LEU A 502 33.14 -2.61 -12.77
CA LEU A 502 34.39 -1.84 -12.93
C LEU A 502 35.48 -2.32 -11.96
N PRO A 503 35.20 -2.57 -10.66
CA PRO A 503 36.16 -3.20 -9.76
C PRO A 503 36.60 -4.59 -10.24
N ALA A 504 35.67 -5.43 -10.70
CA ALA A 504 36.01 -6.77 -11.20
C ALA A 504 36.88 -6.72 -12.47
N LEU A 505 36.57 -5.80 -13.40
CA LEU A 505 37.36 -5.57 -14.62
C LEU A 505 38.77 -5.07 -14.32
N ALA A 506 38.96 -4.31 -13.24
CA ALA A 506 40.28 -3.87 -12.81
C ALA A 506 41.15 -5.03 -12.30
N GLN A 507 40.51 -6.08 -11.76
CA GLN A 507 41.17 -7.29 -11.28
C GLN A 507 41.38 -8.32 -12.40
N ASP A 508 40.38 -8.47 -13.28
CA ASP A 508 40.38 -9.42 -14.39
C ASP A 508 39.67 -8.83 -15.63
N PRO A 509 40.41 -8.40 -16.65
CA PRO A 509 39.85 -7.84 -17.87
C PRO A 509 38.95 -8.81 -18.67
N THR A 510 39.02 -10.12 -18.42
CA THR A 510 38.25 -11.15 -19.13
C THR A 510 36.94 -11.51 -18.46
N VAL A 511 36.65 -10.93 -17.28
CA VAL A 511 35.49 -11.32 -16.45
C VAL A 511 34.15 -11.21 -17.18
N LEU A 512 33.97 -10.16 -17.99
CA LEU A 512 32.71 -9.94 -18.71
C LEU A 512 32.45 -11.03 -19.75
N ASP A 513 33.47 -11.46 -20.50
CA ASP A 513 33.33 -12.48 -21.53
C ASP A 513 32.95 -13.83 -20.93
N ARG A 514 33.59 -14.22 -19.81
CA ARG A 514 33.24 -15.44 -19.06
C ARG A 514 31.80 -15.43 -18.55
N MET A 515 31.26 -14.24 -18.26
CA MET A 515 29.86 -14.05 -17.83
C MET A 515 28.90 -13.87 -19.00
N GLY A 516 29.39 -13.84 -20.25
CA GLY A 516 28.61 -13.59 -21.45
C GLY A 516 28.07 -12.15 -21.53
N LEU A 517 28.73 -11.20 -20.85
CA LEU A 517 28.38 -9.78 -20.87
C LEU A 517 29.11 -9.08 -22.02
N LYS A 518 28.37 -8.23 -22.73
CA LYS A 518 28.89 -7.35 -23.77
C LYS A 518 29.07 -5.96 -23.21
N MET A 519 30.22 -5.34 -23.51
CA MET A 519 30.50 -3.96 -23.15
C MET A 519 30.57 -3.12 -24.43
N SER A 520 29.86 -2.01 -24.44
CA SER A 520 29.92 -1.00 -25.50
C SER A 520 30.05 0.39 -24.90
N ARG A 521 30.37 1.38 -25.75
CA ARG A 521 30.40 2.79 -25.39
C ARG A 521 29.33 3.52 -26.18
N ASN A 522 28.49 4.26 -25.47
CA ASN A 522 27.48 5.12 -26.07
C ASN A 522 28.13 6.36 -26.72
N ARG A 523 27.37 7.06 -27.57
CA ARG A 523 27.84 8.28 -28.25
C ARG A 523 28.24 9.40 -27.29
N ASP A 524 27.61 9.46 -26.12
CA ASP A 524 27.94 10.41 -25.04
C ASP A 524 29.18 10.00 -24.22
N GLY A 525 29.88 8.94 -24.62
CA GLY A 525 31.05 8.41 -23.94
C GLY A 525 30.73 7.51 -22.75
N SER A 526 29.47 7.32 -22.38
CA SER A 526 29.08 6.46 -21.27
C SER A 526 29.27 4.98 -21.59
N ILE A 527 29.67 4.20 -20.59
CA ILE A 527 29.84 2.74 -20.68
C ILE A 527 28.48 2.08 -20.54
N HIS A 528 28.21 1.14 -21.44
CA HIS A 528 27.04 0.30 -21.43
C HIS A 528 27.47 -1.16 -21.34
N ILE A 529 26.92 -1.89 -20.37
CA ILE A 529 27.12 -3.34 -20.25
C ILE A 529 25.75 -4.00 -20.38
N SER A 530 25.66 -5.01 -21.24
CA SER A 530 24.44 -5.81 -21.41
C SER A 530 24.73 -7.30 -21.49
N GLN A 531 23.77 -8.11 -21.07
CA GLN A 531 23.78 -9.55 -21.25
C GLN A 531 22.71 -9.93 -22.28
N PRO A 532 23.07 -10.58 -23.40
CA PRO A 532 22.09 -11.03 -24.37
C PRO A 532 21.20 -12.14 -23.80
N PRO A 533 20.09 -12.46 -24.47
CA PRO A 533 19.20 -13.51 -24.01
C PRO A 533 19.88 -14.89 -23.96
N GLY A 534 19.56 -15.69 -22.93
CA GLY A 534 20.10 -17.04 -22.75
C GLY A 534 19.82 -17.62 -21.35
N GLU A 535 20.17 -18.89 -21.13
CA GLU A 535 19.95 -19.58 -19.83
C GLU A 535 20.76 -18.99 -18.69
N ALA A 536 21.98 -18.55 -18.99
CA ALA A 536 22.88 -17.93 -18.04
C ALA A 536 22.58 -16.44 -17.80
N ASN A 537 21.53 -15.89 -18.44
CA ASN A 537 21.17 -14.48 -18.28
C ASN A 537 20.73 -14.21 -16.83
N ALA A 538 21.22 -13.14 -16.21
CA ALA A 538 20.90 -12.81 -14.82
C ALA A 538 19.42 -12.53 -14.56
N LEU A 539 18.67 -12.13 -15.60
CA LEU A 539 17.22 -11.97 -15.59
C LEU A 539 16.45 -13.25 -15.89
N GLY A 540 17.16 -14.37 -16.12
CA GLY A 540 16.61 -15.64 -16.56
C GLY A 540 15.88 -15.52 -17.90
N ARG A 541 14.81 -16.31 -18.07
CA ARG A 541 14.05 -16.41 -19.32
C ARG A 541 12.88 -15.42 -19.42
N ILE A 542 12.44 -14.78 -18.33
CA ILE A 542 11.23 -13.94 -18.33
C ILE A 542 11.44 -12.72 -17.42
N ARG A 543 11.06 -11.53 -17.89
CA ARG A 543 10.97 -10.28 -17.11
C ARG A 543 9.53 -9.76 -17.14
N PHE A 544 9.04 -9.28 -16.00
CA PHE A 544 7.70 -8.69 -15.84
C PHE A 544 7.84 -7.19 -15.58
N ASN A 545 7.29 -6.38 -16.47
CA ASN A 545 7.61 -4.96 -16.54
C ASN A 545 6.47 -4.10 -15.98
N PHE A 546 6.76 -3.40 -14.88
CA PHE A 546 5.95 -2.33 -14.29
C PHE A 546 6.86 -1.10 -14.12
N PRO A 547 6.90 -0.19 -15.12
CA PRO A 547 7.78 1.00 -15.08
C PRO A 547 7.62 1.78 -13.77
N ASN A 548 8.74 2.18 -13.16
CA ASN A 548 8.76 2.89 -11.88
C ASN A 548 10.08 3.64 -11.68
N LYS A 549 10.09 4.62 -10.76
CA LYS A 549 11.28 5.45 -10.49
C LYS A 549 12.48 4.71 -9.92
N PHE A 550 12.28 3.56 -9.29
CA PHE A 550 13.35 2.76 -8.69
C PHE A 550 14.00 1.79 -9.67
N LEU A 551 13.47 1.70 -10.90
CA LEU A 551 13.94 0.81 -11.97
C LEU A 551 13.97 -0.68 -11.57
N VAL A 552 13.10 -1.08 -10.63
CA VAL A 552 12.96 -2.47 -10.21
C VAL A 552 11.91 -3.20 -11.03
N TYR A 553 12.05 -4.52 -11.16
CA TYR A 553 11.09 -5.39 -11.85
C TYR A 553 11.03 -6.76 -11.17
N GLN A 554 10.05 -7.57 -11.56
CA GLN A 554 10.01 -9.00 -11.25
C GLN A 554 10.63 -9.75 -12.42
N HIS A 555 11.41 -10.80 -12.16
CA HIS A 555 12.07 -11.54 -13.23
C HIS A 555 12.43 -12.97 -12.82
N ASP A 556 12.81 -13.79 -13.79
CA ASP A 556 13.38 -15.11 -13.59
C ASP A 556 14.84 -15.03 -13.11
N THR A 557 15.47 -16.16 -12.75
CA THR A 557 16.87 -16.22 -12.39
C THR A 557 17.47 -17.60 -12.67
N PRO A 558 18.75 -17.68 -13.07
CA PRO A 558 19.46 -18.96 -13.16
C PRO A 558 19.73 -19.55 -11.76
N ASP A 559 19.79 -18.73 -10.71
CA ASP A 559 20.10 -19.15 -9.33
C ASP A 559 18.85 -19.75 -8.63
N LYS A 560 18.28 -20.82 -9.21
CA LYS A 560 17.03 -21.46 -8.72
C LYS A 560 17.16 -22.05 -7.31
N ASN A 561 18.37 -22.41 -6.90
CA ASN A 561 18.67 -22.92 -5.56
C ASN A 561 18.32 -21.92 -4.44
N LEU A 562 18.31 -20.61 -4.71
CA LEU A 562 17.99 -19.58 -3.72
C LEU A 562 16.54 -19.67 -3.21
N PHE A 563 15.62 -20.22 -4.01
CA PHE A 563 14.23 -20.39 -3.58
C PHE A 563 14.07 -21.45 -2.49
N GLY A 564 15.04 -22.36 -2.33
CA GLY A 564 15.07 -23.35 -1.25
C GLY A 564 15.52 -22.79 0.11
N ARG A 565 15.94 -21.51 0.18
CA ARG A 565 16.34 -20.86 1.43
C ARG A 565 15.14 -20.34 2.21
N ASP A 566 15.24 -20.32 3.53
CA ASP A 566 14.23 -19.72 4.41
C ASP A 566 14.26 -18.19 4.33
N GLU A 567 15.44 -17.59 4.53
CA GLU A 567 15.68 -16.17 4.26
C GLU A 567 16.08 -16.00 2.79
N ARG A 568 15.33 -15.19 2.02
CA ARG A 568 15.50 -15.01 0.57
C ARG A 568 15.81 -13.56 0.19
N ALA A 569 16.53 -12.83 1.04
CA ALA A 569 17.00 -11.47 0.77
C ALA A 569 18.41 -11.49 0.16
N PHE A 570 18.52 -11.77 -1.15
CA PHE A 570 19.82 -11.94 -1.85
C PHE A 570 20.01 -11.06 -3.09
N SER A 571 18.99 -10.31 -3.52
CA SER A 571 19.05 -9.50 -4.76
C SER A 571 19.54 -8.06 -4.52
N HIS A 572 19.66 -7.31 -5.60
CA HIS A 572 19.96 -5.87 -5.60
C HIS A 572 18.69 -4.99 -5.69
N GLY A 573 17.56 -5.49 -5.18
CA GLY A 573 16.28 -4.76 -5.10
C GLY A 573 15.18 -5.34 -5.98
N CYS A 574 15.52 -5.88 -7.15
CA CYS A 574 14.57 -6.58 -8.03
C CYS A 574 14.10 -7.92 -7.43
N MET A 575 12.93 -8.41 -7.85
CA MET A 575 12.31 -9.59 -7.25
C MET A 575 12.40 -10.79 -8.19
N ARG A 576 13.18 -11.80 -7.81
CA ARG A 576 13.30 -13.03 -8.60
C ARG A 576 12.14 -13.96 -8.30
N VAL A 577 11.54 -14.57 -9.31
CA VAL A 577 10.33 -15.40 -9.22
C VAL A 577 10.67 -16.87 -9.49
N GLN A 578 10.21 -17.78 -8.63
CA GLN A 578 10.56 -19.21 -8.71
C GLN A 578 10.04 -19.89 -9.99
N ASN A 579 8.75 -19.71 -10.27
CA ASN A 579 8.01 -20.34 -11.36
C ASN A 579 7.48 -19.28 -12.36
N PRO A 580 8.37 -18.63 -13.13
CA PRO A 580 8.01 -17.45 -13.92
C PRO A 580 7.13 -17.78 -15.13
N ASP A 581 7.24 -18.97 -15.72
CA ASP A 581 6.40 -19.41 -16.84
C ASP A 581 4.95 -19.67 -16.40
N GLN A 582 4.76 -20.29 -15.24
CA GLN A 582 3.45 -20.43 -14.60
C GLN A 582 2.85 -19.07 -14.24
N TYR A 583 3.68 -18.18 -13.70
CA TYR A 583 3.26 -16.82 -13.38
C TYR A 583 2.80 -16.05 -14.62
N ALA A 584 3.59 -16.10 -15.70
CA ALA A 584 3.27 -15.46 -16.95
C ALA A 584 1.96 -15.99 -17.52
N ALA A 585 1.79 -17.31 -17.56
CA ALA A 585 0.53 -17.95 -17.99
C ALA A 585 -0.66 -17.46 -17.13
N ALA A 586 -0.52 -17.44 -15.80
CA ALA A 586 -1.60 -17.00 -14.92
C ALA A 586 -2.01 -15.54 -15.16
N LEU A 587 -1.04 -14.63 -15.32
CA LEU A 587 -1.32 -13.22 -15.64
C LEU A 587 -1.96 -13.06 -17.03
N LEU A 588 -1.42 -13.74 -18.04
CA LEU A 588 -1.87 -13.61 -19.42
C LEU A 588 -3.28 -14.16 -19.62
N ASN A 589 -3.69 -15.22 -18.90
CA ASN A 589 -5.07 -15.73 -18.98
C ASN A 589 -6.09 -14.81 -18.31
N ILE A 590 -5.66 -13.93 -17.40
CA ILE A 590 -6.54 -12.87 -16.86
C ILE A 590 -6.62 -11.70 -17.85
N ALA A 591 -5.48 -11.24 -18.35
CA ALA A 591 -5.43 -10.07 -19.23
C ALA A 591 -5.90 -10.36 -20.67
N MET A 592 -5.80 -11.61 -21.12
CA MET A 592 -6.08 -12.08 -22.48
C MET A 592 -6.63 -13.52 -22.47
N PRO A 593 -7.82 -13.75 -21.89
CA PRO A 593 -8.39 -15.10 -21.74
C PRO A 593 -8.51 -15.86 -23.07
N GLU A 594 -8.89 -15.18 -24.16
CA GLU A 594 -9.07 -15.75 -25.51
C GLU A 594 -7.78 -16.32 -26.13
N LYS A 595 -6.62 -16.17 -25.49
CA LYS A 595 -5.32 -16.61 -26.02
C LYS A 595 -4.82 -17.91 -25.39
N ASP A 596 -5.48 -18.42 -24.34
CA ASP A 596 -5.19 -19.70 -23.67
C ASP A 596 -3.68 -19.94 -23.46
N TYR A 597 -3.04 -19.06 -22.71
CA TYR A 597 -1.60 -19.18 -22.45
C TYR A 597 -1.32 -20.30 -21.44
N THR A 598 -0.62 -21.35 -21.88
CA THR A 598 -0.12 -22.40 -20.98
C THR A 598 1.36 -22.17 -20.65
N PRO A 599 1.88 -22.70 -19.52
CA PRO A 599 3.32 -22.65 -19.24
C PRO A 599 4.16 -23.26 -20.37
N ALA A 600 3.67 -24.32 -21.02
CA ALA A 600 4.32 -24.92 -22.19
C ALA A 600 4.39 -23.96 -23.39
N LYS A 601 3.31 -23.22 -23.66
CA LYS A 601 3.28 -22.18 -24.71
C LYS A 601 4.24 -21.02 -24.41
N ILE A 602 4.40 -20.64 -23.15
CA ILE A 602 5.43 -19.65 -22.76
C ILE A 602 6.84 -20.20 -22.99
N ARG A 603 7.10 -21.44 -22.56
CA ARG A 603 8.41 -22.09 -22.75
C ARG A 603 8.76 -22.30 -24.22
N SER A 604 7.78 -22.53 -25.10
CA SER A 604 8.04 -22.66 -26.55
C SER A 604 8.52 -21.35 -27.19
N MET A 605 8.37 -20.21 -26.52
CA MET A 605 8.92 -18.92 -26.96
C MET A 605 10.38 -18.72 -26.52
N TYR A 606 10.95 -19.63 -25.71
CA TYR A 606 12.33 -19.49 -25.26
C TYR A 606 13.30 -19.63 -26.43
N GLY A 607 14.25 -18.71 -26.51
CA GLY A 607 15.12 -18.58 -27.67
C GLY A 607 16.16 -17.49 -27.49
N ARG A 608 16.60 -16.92 -28.62
CA ARG A 608 17.66 -15.89 -28.68
C ARG A 608 17.13 -14.47 -28.90
N SER A 609 15.85 -14.34 -29.24
CA SER A 609 15.20 -13.06 -29.53
C SER A 609 14.19 -12.72 -28.44
N GLU A 610 14.12 -11.43 -28.08
CA GLU A 610 13.11 -10.92 -27.16
C GLU A 610 11.70 -11.06 -27.76
N VAL A 611 10.76 -11.47 -26.93
CA VAL A 611 9.33 -11.49 -27.27
C VAL A 611 8.58 -10.71 -26.20
N ASN A 612 7.88 -9.64 -26.60
CA ASN A 612 7.06 -8.85 -25.69
C ASN A 612 5.58 -9.25 -25.79
N LEU A 613 4.98 -9.55 -24.65
CA LEU A 613 3.57 -9.86 -24.49
C LEU A 613 2.92 -8.70 -23.73
N ASN A 614 2.26 -7.82 -24.47
CA ASN A 614 1.63 -6.62 -23.92
C ASN A 614 0.27 -6.94 -23.30
N PHE A 615 -0.03 -6.32 -22.16
CA PHE A 615 -1.37 -6.42 -21.57
C PHE A 615 -2.27 -5.33 -22.13
N PRO A 616 -3.46 -5.67 -22.67
CA PRO A 616 -4.45 -4.68 -23.08
C PRO A 616 -4.89 -3.78 -21.93
N THR A 617 -5.04 -4.38 -20.74
CA THR A 617 -5.26 -3.67 -19.47
C THR A 617 -4.13 -4.00 -18.52
N ALA A 618 -3.45 -2.99 -17.98
CA ALA A 618 -2.35 -3.19 -17.06
C ALA A 618 -2.81 -3.79 -15.73
N ILE A 619 -2.02 -4.70 -15.16
CA ILE A 619 -2.34 -5.38 -13.89
C ILE A 619 -1.60 -4.68 -12.74
N PRO A 620 -2.28 -4.15 -11.72
CA PRO A 620 -1.61 -3.56 -10.56
C PRO A 620 -0.68 -4.54 -9.84
N VAL A 621 0.47 -4.03 -9.39
CA VAL A 621 1.50 -4.72 -8.64
C VAL A 621 1.73 -3.96 -7.34
N ASN A 622 1.33 -4.56 -6.23
CA ASN A 622 1.42 -3.98 -4.90
C ASN A 622 2.58 -4.65 -4.14
N ILE A 623 3.70 -3.95 -4.00
CA ILE A 623 4.85 -4.42 -3.21
C ILE A 623 4.70 -3.91 -1.78
N THR A 624 4.60 -4.83 -0.83
CA THR A 624 4.23 -4.55 0.56
C THR A 624 5.26 -5.13 1.52
N TYR A 625 5.21 -4.66 2.78
CA TYR A 625 6.07 -5.13 3.85
C TYR A 625 5.23 -5.44 5.09
N GLN A 626 4.64 -6.63 5.12
CA GLN A 626 3.76 -7.04 6.21
C GLN A 626 4.46 -8.08 7.10
N THR A 627 4.91 -7.66 8.29
CA THR A 627 5.56 -8.50 9.30
C THR A 627 4.57 -9.17 10.25
N ALA A 628 3.31 -8.76 10.22
CA ALA A 628 2.18 -9.45 10.82
C ALA A 628 1.01 -9.48 9.83
N PHE A 629 0.41 -10.65 9.66
CA PHE A 629 -0.82 -10.83 8.89
C PHE A 629 -1.58 -12.05 9.41
N VAL A 630 -2.85 -12.15 9.09
CA VAL A 630 -3.65 -13.34 9.37
C VAL A 630 -3.66 -14.19 8.10
N ASP A 631 -3.37 -15.48 8.23
CA ASP A 631 -3.45 -16.42 7.12
C ASP A 631 -4.88 -16.88 6.85
N ASP A 632 -5.07 -17.69 5.81
CA ASP A 632 -6.39 -18.18 5.42
C ASP A 632 -7.02 -19.13 6.47
N ASP A 633 -6.21 -19.69 7.40
CA ASP A 633 -6.69 -20.48 8.55
C ASP A 633 -7.11 -19.60 9.74
N GLY A 634 -7.01 -18.26 9.62
CA GLY A 634 -7.31 -17.33 10.70
C GLY A 634 -6.20 -17.24 11.76
N LYS A 635 -5.01 -17.77 11.50
CA LYS A 635 -3.88 -17.73 12.43
C LYS A 635 -3.02 -16.51 12.18
N LEU A 636 -2.55 -15.90 13.28
CA LEU A 636 -1.60 -14.80 13.21
C LEU A 636 -0.23 -15.32 12.79
N GLN A 637 0.26 -14.82 11.67
CA GLN A 637 1.59 -15.06 11.13
C GLN A 637 2.49 -13.88 11.43
N LEU A 638 3.66 -14.15 12.03
CA LEU A 638 4.71 -13.16 12.24
C LEU A 638 5.91 -13.46 11.34
N ARG A 639 6.56 -12.41 10.86
CA ARG A 639 7.78 -12.48 10.06
C ARG A 639 8.87 -11.60 10.65
N LYS A 640 10.12 -11.95 10.34
CA LYS A 640 11.28 -11.16 10.74
C LYS A 640 11.28 -9.82 10.03
N ASP A 641 11.58 -8.76 10.78
CA ASP A 641 11.77 -7.41 10.25
C ASP A 641 13.16 -7.29 9.59
N ILE A 642 13.32 -7.85 8.40
CA ILE A 642 14.60 -7.95 7.69
C ILE A 642 15.20 -6.60 7.28
N TYR A 643 14.40 -5.54 7.17
CA TYR A 643 14.82 -4.18 6.82
C TYR A 643 14.77 -3.19 7.99
N GLY A 644 14.44 -3.63 9.21
CA GLY A 644 14.41 -2.77 10.41
C GLY A 644 13.31 -1.71 10.41
N ARG A 645 12.25 -1.90 9.60
CA ARG A 645 11.21 -0.89 9.39
C ARG A 645 10.16 -0.88 10.49
N ASP A 646 9.96 -2.00 11.21
CA ASP A 646 9.05 -2.03 12.37
C ASP A 646 9.61 -1.14 13.47
N ALA A 647 10.92 -1.25 13.74
CA ALA A 647 11.59 -0.44 14.75
C ALA A 647 11.52 1.06 14.43
N ALA A 648 11.76 1.44 13.17
CA ALA A 648 11.65 2.83 12.73
C ALA A 648 10.23 3.38 12.89
N MET A 649 9.21 2.63 12.46
CA MET A 649 7.81 3.04 12.60
C MET A 649 7.36 3.13 14.05
N LEU A 650 7.76 2.18 14.91
CA LEU A 650 7.42 2.23 16.34
C LEU A 650 8.04 3.45 17.02
N ALA A 651 9.23 3.87 16.62
CA ALA A 651 9.86 5.08 17.15
C ALA A 651 9.06 6.34 16.76
N LEU A 652 8.56 6.42 15.52
CA LEU A 652 7.70 7.51 15.06
C LEU A 652 6.34 7.51 15.77
N LEU A 653 5.69 6.35 15.88
CA LEU A 653 4.40 6.20 16.56
C LEU A 653 4.45 6.59 18.05
N LYS A 654 5.62 6.48 18.69
CA LYS A 654 5.84 6.84 20.10
C LYS A 654 6.21 8.31 20.31
N ASN A 655 6.54 9.04 19.25
CA ASN A 655 6.97 10.43 19.32
C ASN A 655 5.93 11.32 18.63
N ASP A 656 5.31 12.24 19.37
CA ASP A 656 4.24 13.09 18.82
C ASP A 656 4.69 13.93 17.63
N LYS A 657 5.98 14.33 17.57
CA LYS A 657 6.54 15.03 16.40
C LYS A 657 6.64 14.14 15.16
N GLY A 658 6.72 12.82 15.33
CA GLY A 658 6.80 11.82 14.27
C GLY A 658 5.44 11.39 13.73
N LYS A 659 4.34 11.74 14.39
CA LYS A 659 2.96 11.46 13.96
C LYS A 659 2.40 12.59 13.07
N ASN A 660 3.21 13.10 12.15
CA ASN A 660 2.78 14.17 11.25
C ASN A 660 2.76 13.69 9.80
N LEU A 661 1.57 13.44 9.26
CA LEU A 661 1.37 13.05 7.86
C LEU A 661 1.90 14.09 6.86
N GLU A 662 1.90 15.37 7.22
CA GLU A 662 2.35 16.45 6.32
C GLU A 662 3.87 16.66 6.35
N ALA A 663 4.58 16.00 7.28
CA ALA A 663 6.03 16.06 7.35
C ALA A 663 6.64 15.13 6.29
N VAL A 664 6.60 15.56 5.02
CA VAL A 664 7.21 14.84 3.90
C VAL A 664 8.72 15.06 3.92
N VAL A 665 9.46 13.97 4.11
CA VAL A 665 10.92 13.97 3.95
C VAL A 665 11.27 13.82 2.47
N ALA A 666 11.92 14.84 1.90
CA ALA A 666 12.50 14.77 0.57
C ALA A 666 13.80 13.96 0.63
N HIS A 667 13.86 12.87 -0.14
CA HIS A 667 15.07 12.07 -0.26
C HIS A 667 15.73 12.36 -1.60
N ALA A 668 17.02 12.71 -1.56
CA ALA A 668 17.81 12.83 -2.77
C ALA A 668 17.78 11.50 -3.52
N GLN A 669 17.35 11.54 -4.78
CA GLN A 669 17.47 10.35 -5.62
C GLN A 669 18.96 10.08 -5.83
N PRO A 670 19.43 8.84 -5.66
CA PRO A 670 20.80 8.54 -5.99
C PRO A 670 21.00 8.76 -7.49
N SER A 671 21.74 9.82 -7.84
CA SER A 671 22.16 10.08 -9.21
C SER A 671 23.24 9.07 -9.57
N TYR A 672 22.84 8.00 -10.27
CA TYR A 672 23.81 7.07 -10.83
C TYR A 672 24.21 7.56 -12.22
N ALA A 673 25.10 8.56 -12.27
CA ALA A 673 25.75 8.94 -13.51
C ALA A 673 26.38 7.69 -14.15
N ARG A 674 26.15 7.52 -15.46
CA ARG A 674 26.73 6.40 -16.19
C ARG A 674 28.25 6.58 -16.21
N PRO A 675 29.05 5.54 -15.89
CA PRO A 675 30.50 5.67 -15.90
C PRO A 675 30.99 6.00 -17.31
N THR A 676 31.98 6.87 -17.43
CA THR A 676 32.62 7.22 -18.71
C THR A 676 34.06 6.70 -18.80
N ARG A 677 34.65 6.27 -17.68
CA ARG A 677 36.03 5.79 -17.60
C ARG A 677 36.07 4.29 -17.34
N LEU A 678 37.02 3.61 -17.98
CA LEU A 678 37.33 2.19 -17.75
C LEU A 678 38.64 2.07 -16.97
N PRO A 679 38.84 0.95 -16.23
CA PRO A 679 40.12 0.64 -15.64
C PRO A 679 41.25 0.55 -16.70
N PRO A 680 42.50 0.85 -16.33
CA PRO A 680 43.65 0.68 -17.23
C PRO A 680 43.74 -0.76 -17.77
N GLY A 681 44.01 -0.92 -19.08
CA GLY A 681 44.12 -2.23 -19.73
C GLY A 681 42.80 -2.83 -20.21
N VAL A 682 41.66 -2.19 -19.95
CA VAL A 682 40.34 -2.62 -20.41
C VAL A 682 39.92 -1.78 -21.61
N ASN A 683 39.74 -2.43 -22.77
CA ASN A 683 39.27 -1.80 -24.00
C ASN A 683 37.82 -2.20 -24.29
N VAL A 684 37.05 -1.27 -24.85
CA VAL A 684 35.72 -1.59 -25.41
C VAL A 684 35.97 -2.38 -26.69
N ALA A 685 35.62 -3.66 -26.69
CA ALA A 685 35.80 -4.50 -27.86
C ALA A 685 34.95 -3.98 -29.02
N GLY A 686 35.60 -3.49 -30.07
CA GLY A 686 35.15 -3.74 -31.43
C GLY A 686 35.63 -5.14 -31.79
N ASP A 687 34.70 -6.05 -32.04
CA ASP A 687 34.92 -7.39 -32.61
C ASP A 687 36.05 -8.24 -32.02
N PHE A 688 35.79 -8.91 -30.89
CA PHE A 688 36.43 -10.20 -30.62
C PHE A 688 35.50 -11.32 -31.09
N THR A 689 35.82 -11.90 -32.24
CA THR A 689 35.17 -13.09 -32.76
C THR A 689 35.64 -14.33 -32.00
N GLY A 690 34.71 -14.93 -31.25
CA GLY A 690 34.59 -16.38 -31.07
C GLY A 690 35.67 -17.12 -30.27
N SER A 691 35.31 -17.54 -29.05
CA SER A 691 35.44 -18.96 -28.71
C SER A 691 34.37 -19.36 -27.68
N THR A 692 33.44 -20.22 -28.09
CA THR A 692 32.46 -20.86 -27.21
C THR A 692 33.19 -21.92 -26.38
N ARG A 693 33.46 -21.63 -25.11
CA ARG A 693 33.87 -22.66 -24.13
C ARG A 693 32.66 -23.16 -23.34
N PRO A 694 32.57 -24.46 -23.04
CA PRO A 694 31.46 -25.00 -22.26
C PRO A 694 31.45 -24.42 -20.84
N GLN A 695 30.28 -23.91 -20.43
CA GLN A 695 30.05 -23.28 -19.13
C GLN A 695 29.98 -24.34 -18.02
N GLN A 696 30.93 -24.30 -17.08
CA GLN A 696 30.79 -24.97 -15.79
C GLN A 696 29.89 -24.15 -14.85
N SER A 697 29.06 -24.84 -14.07
CA SER A 697 28.02 -24.27 -13.22
C SER A 697 28.60 -23.60 -11.96
N PHE A 698 29.01 -22.34 -12.07
CA PHE A 698 29.33 -21.47 -10.93
C PHE A 698 28.18 -20.51 -10.61
N ASN A 699 28.04 -20.14 -9.34
CA ASN A 699 27.08 -19.13 -8.88
C ASN A 699 27.50 -17.72 -9.34
N PHE A 700 26.58 -16.74 -9.45
CA PHE A 700 26.87 -15.37 -9.92
C PHE A 700 28.09 -14.71 -9.22
N PHE A 701 28.22 -14.84 -7.90
CA PHE A 701 29.33 -14.26 -7.13
C PHE A 701 30.67 -14.96 -7.37
N GLU A 702 30.68 -16.26 -7.60
CA GLU A 702 31.89 -17.02 -7.96
C GLU A 702 32.38 -16.66 -9.37
N ARG A 703 31.45 -16.28 -10.26
CA ARG A 703 31.80 -15.74 -11.58
C ARG A 703 32.40 -14.34 -11.50
N LEU A 704 31.97 -13.53 -10.52
CA LEU A 704 32.42 -12.15 -10.32
C LEU A 704 33.80 -12.07 -9.64
N PHE A 705 34.11 -12.97 -8.71
CA PHE A 705 35.36 -12.92 -7.91
C PHE A 705 36.32 -14.10 -8.12
N GLY A 706 35.97 -15.06 -8.98
CA GLY A 706 36.71 -16.32 -9.11
C GLY A 706 36.42 -17.27 -7.95
N GLY A 707 36.38 -18.57 -8.23
CA GLY A 707 36.33 -19.60 -7.18
C GLY A 707 37.60 -19.60 -6.32
N PRO A 708 37.59 -20.27 -5.15
CA PRO A 708 38.77 -20.33 -4.28
C PRO A 708 39.98 -20.87 -5.05
N GLN A 709 41.06 -20.09 -5.11
CA GLN A 709 42.34 -20.54 -5.65
C GLN A 709 42.82 -21.72 -4.81
N ALA A 710 43.09 -22.86 -5.45
CA ALA A 710 43.80 -23.96 -4.82
C ALA A 710 45.15 -23.43 -4.28
N PRO A 711 45.59 -23.88 -3.09
CA PRO A 711 46.89 -23.47 -2.57
C PRO A 711 47.98 -23.88 -3.57
N PRO A 712 49.06 -23.07 -3.69
CA PRO A 712 50.14 -23.38 -4.63
C PRO A 712 50.68 -24.78 -4.33
N GLN A 713 50.76 -25.62 -5.37
CA GLN A 713 51.36 -26.95 -5.24
C GLN A 713 52.79 -26.78 -4.73
N GLU A 714 53.05 -27.31 -3.53
CA GLU A 714 54.40 -27.49 -3.02
C GLU A 714 55.18 -28.36 -4.01
N TYR A 715 56.19 -27.76 -4.63
CA TYR A 715 57.21 -28.50 -5.35
C TYR A 715 57.91 -29.45 -4.36
N ARG A 716 57.52 -30.73 -4.37
CA ARG A 716 58.29 -31.80 -3.75
C ARG A 716 59.66 -31.86 -4.41
N ARG A 717 60.68 -31.34 -3.72
CA ARG A 717 62.09 -31.67 -3.99
C ARG A 717 62.26 -33.19 -3.79
N GLN A 718 62.46 -33.92 -4.88
CA GLN A 718 63.01 -35.27 -4.83
C GLN A 718 64.43 -35.19 -4.28
N GLN A 719 64.63 -35.63 -3.03
CA GLN A 719 65.94 -36.03 -2.54
C GLN A 719 66.29 -37.37 -3.17
N ARG A 720 67.26 -37.37 -4.10
CA ARG A 720 68.00 -38.57 -4.49
C ARG A 720 68.99 -38.91 -3.38
N TYR A 721 68.78 -40.03 -2.69
CA TYR A 721 69.86 -40.72 -2.00
C TYR A 721 70.46 -41.75 -2.95
N ALA A 722 71.79 -41.79 -2.97
CA ALA A 722 72.61 -42.72 -3.74
C ALA A 722 72.46 -44.16 -3.22
N ARG A 723 72.35 -45.10 -4.16
CA ARG A 723 73.20 -46.29 -4.29
C ARG A 723 73.15 -46.79 -5.72
#